data_AF-B8LCV0-F1
#
_entry.id   AF-B8LCV0-F1
#
_cell.length_a   1.000
_cell.length_b   1.000
_cell.length_c   1.000
_cell.angle_alpha   90.00
_cell.angle_beta   90.00
_cell.angle_gamma   90.00
#
_symmetry.space_group_name_H-M   'P 1'
#
loop_
_entity.id
_entity.type
_entity.pdbx_description
1 polymer ?
#
loop_
_entity_poly.entity_id
_entity_poly.type
_entity_poly.pdbx_seq_one_letter_code
_entity_poly.pdbx_strand_id
1 'polypeptide(L)'
;MAKTKSNRKKGSNPSNWSGADHDARTAKRIASLNKRGKKRQRVMADDKGDDATEPKNEPRVQHDRPLHQLRKPSSSNRQRLRSLLPSNTYKRTHLAHDNADQIELSKLRLATKQIERQVEALRERLECWDVLEEEKRRLKLAELMLLKEKGEGGGDDGYGELEGLDKSSIEYRMKLHAINTKMDEDARRIAISKDMLVVAKNGVNNSKGRRKANLKKKPRPGPETWVLRGAARPASEVYDFDVRYVDPHVKAMEDANEKARRSVNVLVVCRGRFALEEEDLELGLENSTQQQTNKPPPPPSSSSSSSFKPPQPQCRQYLSLLTQLGALHLTRKNYSTARTHFLSAIELEGTHHPYSITNARMQLMNMYLSTNRPSSARKLWMMLDSDGSAWVRYSAALIEYVSWNLLKEEGSTAESAEVLLTKAIRGNVYVAYLLGWKDMFQKTMEYIEELVEMGDGGLSGSILEGVEYYGCGLVDANEDDGEMEKGMGMWLGTEGSLEWVRSVILRVLNEANSDGSEDEDRLTKADLLSWETRLAKEEEVFEKERDEKEQSRNDDSNDDQEEETNDYEEEPDLLMYAGMFRTAMDWLTDAGEFLKAPSYEYLIEEDDADMVEQLPEKAEEFACTGSDDDSESDDAAKEDADGSDDGSKSSIDSS
;
A
#
# COMPACT_ATOMS: atom_id res chain seq x y z
N MET A 1 21.50 45.94 23.42
CA MET A 1 22.32 44.71 23.55
C MET A 1 21.52 43.66 24.29
N ALA A 2 20.96 42.69 23.59
CA ALA A 2 20.20 41.59 24.17
C ALA A 2 20.85 40.28 23.74
N LYS A 3 21.23 39.45 24.73
CA LYS A 3 21.80 38.11 24.50
C LYS A 3 20.67 37.09 24.61
N THR A 4 20.33 36.43 23.51
CA THR A 4 19.45 35.27 23.51
C THR A 4 20.28 33.99 23.69
N LYS A 5 19.98 33.24 24.74
CA LYS A 5 20.47 31.87 24.97
C LYS A 5 19.63 30.92 24.12
N SER A 6 20.24 30.20 23.17
CA SER A 6 19.60 29.06 22.51
C SER A 6 20.07 27.76 23.18
N ASN A 7 19.12 27.05 23.77
CA ASN A 7 19.31 25.75 24.40
C ASN A 7 18.82 24.70 23.40
N ARG A 8 19.73 24.02 22.68
CA ARG A 8 19.39 22.95 21.74
C ARG A 8 19.93 21.63 22.29
N LYS A 9 19.11 20.91 23.04
CA LYS A 9 19.33 19.49 23.38
C LYS A 9 19.28 18.68 22.07
N LYS A 10 20.43 18.16 21.65
CA LYS A 10 20.53 17.09 20.65
C LYS A 10 21.02 15.84 21.37
N GLY A 11 20.08 14.95 21.70
CA GLY A 11 20.38 13.59 22.11
C GLY A 11 20.71 12.77 20.87
N SER A 12 21.99 12.55 20.60
CA SER A 12 22.44 11.43 19.78
C SER A 12 23.58 10.77 20.54
N ASN A 13 23.32 9.61 21.15
CA ASN A 13 24.37 8.78 21.74
C ASN A 13 25.30 8.32 20.62
N PRO A 14 26.56 8.79 20.55
CA PRO A 14 27.52 8.18 19.65
C PRO A 14 27.93 6.85 20.27
N SER A 15 27.69 5.75 19.55
CA SER A 15 28.15 4.44 19.97
C SER A 15 29.67 4.45 20.09
N ASN A 16 30.14 4.37 21.33
CA ASN A 16 31.55 4.30 21.69
C ASN A 16 32.05 2.87 21.40
N TRP A 17 32.31 2.59 20.13
CA TRP A 17 33.12 1.41 19.79
C TRP A 17 34.56 1.76 20.17
N SER A 18 35.11 1.04 21.13
CA SER A 18 36.51 1.21 21.51
C SER A 18 37.38 0.93 20.28
N GLY A 19 38.51 1.63 20.14
CA GLY A 19 39.46 1.36 19.05
C GLY A 19 39.90 -0.11 19.01
N ALA A 20 39.92 -0.77 20.17
CA ALA A 20 40.20 -2.20 20.31
C ALA A 20 39.14 -3.08 19.64
N ASP A 21 37.85 -2.73 19.73
CA ASP A 21 36.77 -3.51 19.10
C ASP A 21 36.78 -3.39 17.58
N HIS A 22 37.13 -2.19 17.07
CA HIS A 22 37.30 -1.98 15.64
C HIS A 22 38.49 -2.82 15.11
N ASP A 23 39.62 -2.80 15.80
CA ASP A 23 40.81 -3.55 15.39
C ASP A 23 40.61 -5.07 15.50
N ALA A 24 39.92 -5.55 16.54
CA ALA A 24 39.55 -6.96 16.68
C ALA A 24 38.63 -7.44 15.54
N ARG A 25 37.66 -6.62 15.12
CA ARG A 25 36.80 -6.94 13.97
C ARG A 25 37.57 -6.92 12.65
N THR A 26 38.49 -5.97 12.49
CA THR A 26 39.33 -5.86 11.30
C THR A 26 40.26 -7.07 11.20
N ALA A 27 40.86 -7.51 12.31
CA ALA A 27 41.67 -8.72 12.39
C ALA A 27 40.88 -10.00 12.06
N LYS A 28 39.65 -10.13 12.59
CA LYS A 28 38.74 -11.24 12.25
C LYS A 28 38.39 -11.25 10.74
N ARG A 29 38.19 -10.08 10.14
CA ARG A 29 37.91 -9.95 8.70
C ARG A 29 39.10 -10.38 7.85
N ILE A 30 40.31 -9.96 8.21
CA ILE A 30 41.55 -10.35 7.53
C ILE A 30 41.79 -11.86 7.66
N ALA A 31 41.59 -12.44 8.86
CA ALA A 31 41.72 -13.87 9.09
C ALA A 31 40.72 -14.70 8.24
N SER A 32 39.47 -14.23 8.12
CA SER A 32 38.45 -14.84 7.26
C SER A 32 38.84 -14.83 5.78
N LEU A 33 39.34 -13.69 5.27
CA LEU A 33 39.81 -13.58 3.89
C LEU A 33 41.01 -14.49 3.61
N ASN A 34 41.97 -14.58 4.53
CA ASN A 34 43.11 -15.48 4.40
C ASN A 34 42.70 -16.97 4.43
N LYS A 35 41.71 -17.34 5.25
CA LYS A 35 41.16 -18.70 5.28
C LYS A 35 40.46 -19.06 3.96
N ARG A 36 39.75 -18.10 3.35
CA ARG A 36 39.12 -18.27 2.03
C ARG A 36 40.15 -18.37 0.90
N GLY A 37 41.25 -17.62 0.98
CA GLY A 37 42.39 -17.72 0.06
C GLY A 37 43.08 -19.09 0.10
N LYS A 38 43.37 -19.61 1.30
CA LYS A 38 43.95 -20.96 1.47
C LYS A 38 43.05 -22.08 0.92
N LYS A 39 41.72 -21.95 1.08
CA LYS A 39 40.76 -22.92 0.53
C LYS A 39 40.77 -22.92 -1.00
N ARG A 40 40.88 -21.75 -1.64
CA ARG A 40 41.02 -21.64 -3.10
C ARG A 40 42.33 -22.25 -3.62
N GLN A 41 43.44 -22.06 -2.91
CA GLN A 41 44.71 -22.68 -3.29
C GLN A 41 44.69 -24.22 -3.20
N ARG A 42 43.98 -24.79 -2.22
CA ARG A 42 43.83 -26.26 -2.13
C ARG A 42 43.01 -26.84 -3.29
N VAL A 43 41.90 -26.20 -3.65
CA VAL A 43 41.05 -26.66 -4.77
C VAL A 43 41.80 -26.61 -6.10
N MET A 44 42.73 -25.66 -6.28
CA MET A 44 43.56 -25.57 -7.49
C MET A 44 44.74 -26.57 -7.49
N ALA A 45 45.10 -27.16 -6.35
CA ALA A 45 46.18 -28.13 -6.25
C ALA A 45 45.70 -29.57 -6.52
N ASP A 46 44.42 -29.86 -6.29
CA ASP A 46 43.84 -31.20 -6.45
C ASP A 46 43.31 -31.47 -7.90
N ASP A 47 43.40 -30.50 -8.81
CA ASP A 47 42.90 -30.59 -10.19
C ASP A 47 43.99 -30.92 -11.23
N LYS A 48 45.12 -31.48 -10.77
CA LYS A 48 46.23 -31.98 -11.62
C LYS A 48 46.57 -33.43 -11.26
N GLY A 49 45.75 -34.37 -11.73
CA GLY A 49 46.07 -35.79 -11.66
C GLY A 49 45.11 -36.62 -12.51
N ASP A 50 45.69 -37.39 -13.43
CA ASP A 50 45.15 -38.56 -14.14
C ASP A 50 44.35 -38.31 -15.43
N ASP A 51 45.16 -38.07 -16.47
CA ASP A 51 44.90 -38.35 -17.88
C ASP A 51 45.29 -39.81 -18.19
N ALA A 52 44.36 -40.60 -18.76
CA ALA A 52 44.57 -41.66 -19.76
C ALA A 52 43.48 -42.75 -19.69
N THR A 53 42.49 -42.71 -20.58
CA THR A 53 41.96 -43.94 -21.19
C THR A 53 41.22 -43.65 -22.50
N GLU A 54 41.67 -44.35 -23.55
CA GLU A 54 41.24 -44.27 -24.96
C GLU A 54 39.76 -44.65 -25.20
N PRO A 55 39.09 -44.09 -26.24
CA PRO A 55 37.83 -44.63 -26.73
C PRO A 55 38.06 -45.59 -27.93
N LYS A 56 37.63 -46.85 -27.76
CA LYS A 56 37.47 -47.82 -28.86
C LYS A 56 36.12 -47.62 -29.55
N ASN A 57 36.17 -47.41 -30.86
CA ASN A 57 35.04 -47.45 -31.78
C ASN A 57 34.61 -48.91 -32.06
N GLU A 58 33.32 -49.21 -31.90
CA GLU A 58 32.66 -50.35 -32.54
C GLU A 58 31.33 -49.91 -33.16
N PRO A 59 31.03 -50.29 -34.42
CA PRO A 59 29.75 -49.99 -35.06
C PRO A 59 28.73 -51.08 -34.72
N ARG A 60 27.57 -50.69 -34.15
CA ARG A 60 26.42 -51.59 -33.98
C ARG A 60 25.43 -51.46 -35.13
N VAL A 61 25.22 -52.61 -35.76
CA VAL A 61 24.27 -52.93 -36.83
C VAL A 61 22.83 -52.63 -36.40
N GLN A 62 22.10 -51.91 -37.26
CA GLN A 62 20.66 -51.72 -37.20
C GLN A 62 19.94 -53.01 -37.62
N HIS A 63 19.03 -53.49 -36.77
CA HIS A 63 18.04 -54.49 -37.16
C HIS A 63 16.65 -53.84 -37.13
N ASP A 64 16.04 -53.77 -38.31
CA ASP A 64 14.62 -53.49 -38.51
C ASP A 64 13.75 -54.50 -37.78
N ARG A 65 12.77 -54.00 -37.02
CA ARG A 65 11.58 -54.77 -36.64
C ARG A 65 10.31 -53.90 -36.70
N PRO A 66 9.16 -54.52 -36.99
CA PRO A 66 8.11 -53.89 -37.78
C PRO A 66 7.02 -53.21 -36.94
N LEU A 67 6.28 -52.35 -37.66
CA LEU A 67 5.08 -51.62 -37.23
C LEU A 67 4.03 -52.51 -36.55
N HIS A 68 3.31 -51.87 -35.63
CA HIS A 68 2.12 -52.30 -34.89
C HIS A 68 2.36 -53.19 -33.66
N GLN A 69 2.33 -52.54 -32.49
CA GLN A 69 1.52 -52.98 -31.35
C GLN A 69 1.34 -51.86 -30.32
N LEU A 70 0.07 -51.64 -29.98
CA LEU A 70 -0.48 -50.70 -29.02
C LEU A 70 0.28 -50.71 -27.68
N ARG A 71 0.70 -49.53 -27.18
CA ARG A 71 1.23 -49.37 -25.82
C ARG A 71 0.56 -48.23 -25.07
N LYS A 72 -0.01 -48.62 -23.92
CA LYS A 72 -0.52 -47.79 -22.82
C LYS A 72 0.56 -46.81 -22.33
N PRO A 73 0.19 -45.61 -21.83
CA PRO A 73 1.17 -44.64 -21.33
C PRO A 73 1.82 -45.16 -20.04
N SER A 74 3.13 -45.42 -20.08
CA SER A 74 3.92 -45.78 -18.90
C SER A 74 4.57 -44.53 -18.30
N SER A 75 4.34 -44.32 -17.00
CA SER A 75 4.82 -43.20 -16.17
C SER A 75 6.33 -43.16 -15.89
N SER A 76 7.17 -43.73 -16.76
CA SER A 76 8.60 -43.98 -16.47
C SER A 76 9.59 -42.93 -17.00
N ASN A 77 9.16 -41.83 -17.63
CA ASN A 77 10.11 -40.87 -18.23
C ASN A 77 10.63 -39.77 -17.29
N ARG A 78 10.06 -39.61 -16.08
CA ARG A 78 10.56 -38.61 -15.10
C ARG A 78 11.85 -39.02 -14.39
N GLN A 79 12.20 -40.31 -14.36
CA GLN A 79 13.41 -40.79 -13.66
C GLN A 79 14.68 -40.77 -14.52
N ARG A 80 14.59 -40.89 -15.85
CA ARG A 80 15.78 -40.94 -16.73
C ARG A 80 16.42 -39.58 -17.03
N LEU A 81 15.69 -38.47 -16.85
CA LEU A 81 16.25 -37.12 -17.04
C LEU A 81 16.97 -36.58 -15.79
N ARG A 82 16.83 -37.22 -14.62
CA ARG A 82 17.56 -36.81 -13.41
C ARG A 82 19.02 -37.26 -13.38
N SER A 83 19.41 -38.29 -14.13
CA SER A 83 20.77 -38.86 -14.09
C SER A 83 21.78 -38.16 -15.01
N LEU A 84 21.35 -37.22 -15.86
CA LEU A 84 22.22 -36.47 -16.77
C LEU A 84 22.50 -35.04 -16.30
N LEU A 85 21.95 -34.62 -15.16
CA LEU A 85 22.31 -33.35 -14.53
C LEU A 85 23.61 -33.53 -13.72
N PRO A 86 24.62 -32.66 -13.89
CA PRO A 86 25.88 -32.73 -13.15
C PRO A 86 25.62 -32.82 -11.64
N SER A 87 26.24 -33.79 -10.95
CA SER A 87 26.10 -34.06 -9.51
C SER A 87 26.44 -32.88 -8.58
N ASN A 88 26.88 -31.75 -9.13
CA ASN A 88 27.16 -30.51 -8.41
C ASN A 88 25.96 -29.53 -8.29
N THR A 89 24.82 -29.77 -8.93
CA THR A 89 23.62 -28.93 -8.70
C THR A 89 22.82 -29.33 -7.46
N TYR A 90 22.96 -30.58 -7.00
CA TYR A 90 22.28 -31.11 -5.81
C TYR A 90 22.69 -30.41 -4.50
N LYS A 91 23.90 -29.83 -4.46
CA LYS A 91 24.37 -29.04 -3.30
C LYS A 91 23.74 -27.64 -3.23
N ARG A 92 23.12 -27.14 -4.31
CA ARG A 92 22.49 -25.81 -4.31
C ARG A 92 21.05 -25.86 -3.78
N THR A 93 20.34 -26.96 -4.02
CA THR A 93 18.99 -27.19 -3.49
C THR A 93 19.01 -27.60 -2.01
N HIS A 94 20.07 -28.26 -1.55
CA HIS A 94 20.23 -28.61 -0.12
C HIS A 94 20.74 -27.47 0.78
N LEU A 95 21.03 -26.28 0.22
CA LEU A 95 21.46 -25.10 0.98
C LEU A 95 20.37 -24.02 1.08
N ALA A 96 19.23 -24.21 0.41
CA ALA A 96 18.03 -23.39 0.58
C ALA A 96 17.04 -24.20 1.43
N HIS A 97 17.28 -24.22 2.75
CA HIS A 97 16.34 -24.77 3.73
C HIS A 97 15.24 -23.77 4.10
N ASP A 98 15.03 -22.75 3.26
CA ASP A 98 13.99 -21.77 3.48
C ASP A 98 12.65 -22.44 3.16
N ASN A 99 11.74 -22.45 4.14
CA ASN A 99 10.37 -22.90 3.91
C ASN A 99 9.70 -22.04 2.82
N ALA A 100 8.66 -22.54 2.15
CA ALA A 100 7.90 -21.74 1.18
C ALA A 100 7.50 -20.37 1.76
N ASP A 101 7.01 -20.36 3.00
CA ASP A 101 6.64 -19.13 3.74
C ASP A 101 7.82 -18.18 3.95
N GLN A 102 9.04 -18.70 4.15
CA GLN A 102 10.23 -17.86 4.30
C GLN A 102 10.61 -17.20 2.97
N ILE A 103 10.47 -17.95 1.87
CA ILE A 103 10.68 -17.42 0.52
C ILE A 103 9.64 -16.35 0.23
N GLU A 104 8.36 -16.59 0.53
CA GLU A 104 7.28 -15.62 0.35
C GLU A 104 7.47 -14.38 1.22
N LEU A 105 7.81 -14.55 2.49
CA LEU A 105 8.14 -13.44 3.39
C LEU A 105 9.35 -12.64 2.87
N SER A 106 10.33 -13.29 2.24
CA SER A 106 11.48 -12.60 1.64
C SER A 106 11.09 -11.79 0.40
N LYS A 107 10.20 -12.34 -0.46
CA LYS A 107 9.64 -11.64 -1.62
C LYS A 107 8.82 -10.44 -1.15
N LEU A 108 7.97 -10.62 -0.14
CA LEU A 108 7.14 -9.58 0.46
C LEU A 108 8.00 -8.44 1.02
N ARG A 109 9.07 -8.75 1.75
CA ARG A 109 10.05 -7.75 2.24
C ARG A 109 10.75 -7.00 1.10
N LEU A 110 11.06 -7.67 -0.01
CA LEU A 110 11.68 -7.03 -1.16
C LEU A 110 10.69 -6.07 -1.84
N ALA A 111 9.45 -6.52 -2.06
CA ALA A 111 8.36 -5.71 -2.60
C ALA A 111 8.10 -4.48 -1.72
N THR A 112 7.99 -4.65 -0.38
CA THR A 112 7.84 -3.51 0.54
C THR A 112 8.95 -2.48 0.34
N LYS A 113 10.22 -2.91 0.28
CA LYS A 113 11.36 -2.00 0.09
C LYS A 113 11.38 -1.33 -1.28
N GLN A 114 10.86 -1.97 -2.32
CA GLN A 114 10.75 -1.39 -3.64
C GLN A 114 9.71 -0.27 -3.64
N ILE A 115 8.51 -0.55 -3.10
CA ILE A 115 7.44 0.45 -2.98
C ILE A 115 7.85 1.60 -2.05
N GLU A 116 8.48 1.32 -0.90
CA GLU A 116 9.01 2.37 0.00
C GLU A 116 9.93 3.36 -0.72
N ARG A 117 10.80 2.88 -1.62
CA ARG A 117 11.68 3.76 -2.41
C ARG A 117 10.92 4.58 -3.43
N GLN A 118 9.87 4.01 -4.05
CA GLN A 118 9.03 4.73 -5.00
C GLN A 118 8.20 5.81 -4.29
N VAL A 119 7.61 5.47 -3.14
CA VAL A 119 6.91 6.41 -2.25
C VAL A 119 7.84 7.55 -1.86
N GLU A 120 9.04 7.26 -1.35
CA GLU A 120 9.98 8.31 -0.93
C GLU A 120 10.45 9.18 -2.11
N ALA A 121 10.71 8.58 -3.28
CA ALA A 121 11.11 9.34 -4.46
C ALA A 121 9.99 10.27 -4.98
N LEU A 122 8.73 9.82 -4.98
CA LEU A 122 7.59 10.67 -5.33
C LEU A 122 7.30 11.70 -4.25
N ARG A 123 7.44 11.34 -2.97
CA ARG A 123 7.30 12.26 -1.84
C ARG A 123 8.28 13.42 -1.95
N GLU A 124 9.58 13.14 -2.10
CA GLU A 124 10.61 14.16 -2.28
C GLU A 124 10.27 15.07 -3.47
N ARG A 125 9.81 14.49 -4.59
CA ARG A 125 9.37 15.24 -5.78
C ARG A 125 8.17 16.15 -5.50
N LEU A 126 7.17 15.68 -4.77
CA LEU A 126 5.97 16.46 -4.40
C LEU A 126 6.27 17.52 -3.33
N GLU A 127 7.25 17.31 -2.45
CA GLU A 127 7.68 18.30 -1.45
C GLU A 127 8.46 19.48 -2.08
N CYS A 128 9.12 19.25 -3.22
CA CYS A 128 9.88 20.28 -3.94
C CYS A 128 9.42 20.46 -5.40
N TRP A 129 8.11 20.50 -5.61
CA TRP A 129 7.51 20.56 -6.94
C TRP A 129 7.82 21.87 -7.67
N ASP A 130 8.55 21.81 -8.78
CA ASP A 130 8.80 22.95 -9.68
C ASP A 130 8.22 22.61 -11.07
N VAL A 131 7.19 23.35 -11.48
CA VAL A 131 6.45 23.13 -12.74
C VAL A 131 7.38 23.13 -13.96
N LEU A 132 8.38 24.02 -13.98
CA LEU A 132 9.31 24.12 -15.11
C LEU A 132 10.28 22.94 -15.18
N GLU A 133 10.73 22.46 -14.01
CA GLU A 133 11.56 21.27 -13.97
C GLU A 133 10.78 20.04 -14.39
N GLU A 134 9.50 19.98 -14.04
CA GLU A 134 8.64 18.86 -14.40
C GLU A 134 8.28 18.82 -15.87
N GLU A 135 7.97 19.97 -16.47
CA GLU A 135 7.80 20.08 -17.93
C GLU A 135 9.07 19.65 -18.67
N LYS A 136 10.25 20.05 -18.18
CA LYS A 136 11.52 19.60 -18.73
C LYS A 136 11.74 18.09 -18.60
N ARG A 137 11.31 17.47 -17.49
CA ARG A 137 11.34 16.00 -17.32
C ARG A 137 10.39 15.32 -18.29
N ARG A 138 9.18 15.85 -18.46
CA ARG A 138 8.17 15.34 -19.40
C ARG A 138 8.69 15.38 -20.84
N LEU A 139 9.25 16.52 -21.26
CA LEU A 139 9.86 16.65 -22.58
C LEU A 139 11.02 15.68 -22.79
N LYS A 140 11.89 15.51 -21.79
CA LYS A 140 12.99 14.56 -21.86
C LYS A 140 12.51 13.11 -21.93
N LEU A 141 11.43 12.77 -21.23
CA LEU A 141 10.83 11.43 -21.27
C LEU A 141 10.15 11.19 -22.62
N ALA A 142 9.43 12.17 -23.16
CA ALA A 142 8.85 12.13 -24.49
C ALA A 142 9.94 12.00 -25.58
N GLU A 143 11.06 12.72 -25.45
CA GLU A 143 12.23 12.58 -26.32
C GLU A 143 12.82 11.16 -26.26
N LEU A 144 12.93 10.57 -25.06
CA LEU A 144 13.38 9.18 -24.90
C LEU A 144 12.40 8.18 -25.50
N MET A 145 11.09 8.40 -25.39
CA MET A 145 10.09 7.54 -26.01
C MET A 145 10.13 7.64 -27.54
N LEU A 146 10.25 8.84 -28.10
CA LEU A 146 10.42 9.04 -29.54
C LEU A 146 11.72 8.41 -30.07
N LEU A 147 12.81 8.45 -29.29
CA LEU A 147 14.06 7.78 -29.65
C LEU A 147 13.94 6.25 -29.63
N LYS A 148 13.11 5.72 -28.73
CA LYS A 148 12.79 4.29 -28.68
C LYS A 148 11.93 3.88 -29.88
N GLU A 149 10.92 4.69 -30.21
CA GLU A 149 10.01 4.44 -31.34
C GLU A 149 10.70 4.56 -32.70
N LYS A 150 11.58 5.54 -32.88
CA LYS A 150 12.31 5.72 -34.14
C LYS A 150 13.32 4.61 -34.44
N GLY A 151 13.53 3.65 -33.54
CA GLY A 151 14.53 2.58 -33.73
C GLY A 151 15.97 3.07 -33.84
N GLU A 152 16.22 4.39 -33.81
CA GLU A 152 17.56 4.99 -33.86
C GLU A 152 18.29 4.86 -32.50
N GLY A 153 17.55 4.50 -31.44
CA GLY A 153 18.07 3.95 -30.18
C GLY A 153 18.05 2.42 -30.12
N GLY A 154 17.75 1.72 -31.22
CA GLY A 154 17.85 0.28 -31.37
C GLY A 154 19.31 -0.16 -31.44
N GLY A 155 20.04 0.04 -30.34
CA GLY A 155 21.22 -0.76 -30.10
C GLY A 155 20.74 -2.18 -29.87
N ASP A 156 20.56 -2.94 -30.96
CA ASP A 156 20.30 -4.39 -31.02
C ASP A 156 20.18 -4.99 -29.62
N ASP A 157 18.99 -4.83 -29.03
CA ASP A 157 18.69 -5.35 -27.70
C ASP A 157 18.66 -6.90 -27.72
N GLY A 158 18.87 -7.48 -28.90
CA GLY A 158 18.95 -8.90 -29.18
C GLY A 158 17.58 -9.57 -29.19
N TYR A 159 16.50 -8.86 -28.82
CA TYR A 159 15.17 -9.45 -28.75
C TYR A 159 14.54 -9.67 -30.12
N GLY A 160 14.94 -8.89 -31.14
CA GLY A 160 14.53 -9.16 -32.53
C GLY A 160 14.99 -10.53 -33.05
N GLU A 161 16.04 -11.13 -32.48
CA GLU A 161 16.48 -12.50 -32.83
C GLU A 161 15.67 -13.60 -32.13
N LEU A 162 14.78 -13.23 -31.21
CA LEU A 162 13.83 -14.12 -30.54
C LEU A 162 12.46 -14.17 -31.23
N GLU A 163 12.12 -13.14 -32.04
CA GLU A 163 10.91 -13.14 -32.85
C GLU A 163 10.99 -14.25 -33.91
N GLY A 164 10.07 -15.21 -33.83
CA GLY A 164 10.01 -16.40 -34.70
C GLY A 164 10.52 -17.71 -34.07
N LEU A 165 11.09 -17.67 -32.86
CA LEU A 165 11.41 -18.89 -32.10
C LEU A 165 10.27 -19.27 -31.17
N ASP A 166 9.90 -20.55 -31.15
CA ASP A 166 8.94 -21.09 -30.18
C ASP A 166 9.45 -20.84 -28.75
N LYS A 167 8.64 -20.15 -27.92
CA LYS A 167 8.93 -19.84 -26.52
C LYS A 167 9.23 -21.09 -25.70
N SER A 168 8.70 -22.25 -26.10
CA SER A 168 8.94 -23.54 -25.44
C SER A 168 10.31 -24.16 -25.78
N SER A 169 10.94 -23.70 -26.87
CA SER A 169 12.21 -24.21 -27.38
C SER A 169 13.37 -23.94 -26.43
N ILE A 170 14.29 -24.89 -26.36
CA ILE A 170 15.54 -24.70 -25.62
C ILE A 170 16.39 -23.58 -26.22
N GLU A 171 16.28 -23.35 -27.54
CA GLU A 171 17.00 -22.30 -28.25
C GLU A 171 16.52 -20.90 -27.81
N TYR A 172 15.20 -20.70 -27.73
CA TYR A 172 14.60 -19.46 -27.20
C TYR A 172 15.10 -19.18 -25.78
N ARG A 173 15.07 -20.19 -24.88
CA ARG A 173 15.56 -20.04 -23.50
C ARG A 173 17.07 -19.72 -23.43
N MET A 174 17.89 -20.32 -24.30
CA MET A 174 19.33 -20.05 -24.33
C MET A 174 19.64 -18.64 -24.85
N LYS A 175 18.97 -18.21 -25.93
CA LYS A 175 19.12 -16.85 -26.47
C LYS A 175 18.62 -15.80 -25.48
N LEU A 176 17.45 -16.01 -24.88
CA LEU A 176 16.91 -15.13 -23.83
C LEU A 176 17.86 -15.00 -22.64
N HIS A 177 18.47 -16.11 -22.20
CA HIS A 177 19.48 -16.06 -21.13
C HIS A 177 20.73 -15.26 -21.56
N ALA A 178 21.22 -15.43 -22.79
CA ALA A 178 22.37 -14.67 -23.31
C ALA A 178 22.08 -13.17 -23.36
N ILE A 179 20.89 -12.78 -23.84
CA ILE A 179 20.42 -11.40 -23.86
C ILE A 179 20.34 -10.84 -22.45
N ASN A 180 19.67 -11.55 -21.53
CA ASN A 180 19.57 -11.13 -20.13
C ASN A 180 20.95 -10.97 -19.46
N THR A 181 21.91 -11.85 -19.76
CA THR A 181 23.29 -11.70 -19.24
C THR A 181 24.00 -10.48 -19.79
N LYS A 182 23.84 -10.16 -21.09
CA LYS A 182 24.40 -8.97 -21.71
C LYS A 182 23.78 -7.70 -21.12
N MET A 183 22.46 -7.68 -20.96
CA MET A 183 21.75 -6.58 -20.30
C MET A 183 22.20 -6.38 -18.85
N ASP A 184 22.41 -7.44 -18.08
CA ASP A 184 22.91 -7.34 -16.71
C ASP A 184 24.36 -6.83 -16.67
N GLU A 185 25.23 -7.27 -17.59
CA GLU A 185 26.58 -6.72 -17.74
C GLU A 185 26.57 -5.22 -18.09
N ASP A 186 25.68 -4.79 -18.98
CA ASP A 186 25.50 -3.39 -19.37
C ASP A 186 24.92 -2.56 -18.23
N ALA A 187 23.93 -3.07 -17.51
CA ALA A 187 23.37 -2.45 -16.31
C ALA A 187 24.45 -2.26 -15.23
N ARG A 188 25.31 -3.26 -15.01
CA ARG A 188 26.46 -3.14 -14.09
C ARG A 188 27.50 -2.12 -14.59
N ARG A 189 27.79 -2.08 -15.90
CA ARG A 189 28.68 -1.06 -16.47
C ARG A 189 28.13 0.35 -16.28
N ILE A 190 26.83 0.55 -16.51
CA ILE A 190 26.14 1.82 -16.30
C ILE A 190 26.12 2.19 -14.82
N ALA A 191 25.88 1.23 -13.92
CA ALA A 191 25.93 1.47 -12.48
C ALA A 191 27.33 1.88 -12.02
N ILE A 192 28.38 1.20 -12.49
CA ILE A 192 29.78 1.55 -12.19
C ILE A 192 30.13 2.93 -12.75
N SER A 193 29.69 3.27 -13.96
CA SER A 193 29.96 4.60 -14.54
C SER A 193 29.21 5.72 -13.80
N LYS A 194 27.96 5.47 -13.38
CA LYS A 194 27.18 6.38 -12.52
C LYS A 194 27.83 6.54 -11.15
N ASP A 195 28.26 5.46 -10.50
CA ASP A 195 28.98 5.51 -9.23
C ASP A 195 30.31 6.26 -9.37
N MET A 196 31.05 6.03 -10.47
CA MET A 196 32.26 6.80 -10.78
C MET A 196 31.95 8.29 -11.00
N LEU A 197 30.82 8.63 -11.62
CA LEU A 197 30.35 10.01 -11.77
C LEU A 197 29.93 10.61 -10.43
N VAL A 198 29.27 9.87 -9.55
CA VAL A 198 28.92 10.31 -8.19
C VAL A 198 30.18 10.50 -7.34
N VAL A 199 31.16 9.59 -7.43
CA VAL A 199 32.47 9.71 -6.78
C VAL A 199 33.27 10.89 -7.36
N ALA A 200 33.19 11.15 -8.66
CA ALA A 200 33.81 12.31 -9.30
C ALA A 200 33.13 13.62 -8.87
N LYS A 201 31.79 13.65 -8.82
CA LYS A 201 30.97 14.81 -8.43
C LYS A 201 31.10 15.13 -6.94
N ASN A 202 31.23 14.10 -6.10
CA ASN A 202 31.53 14.23 -4.67
C ASN A 202 33.03 14.45 -4.38
N GLY A 203 33.86 14.41 -5.43
CA GLY A 203 35.30 14.57 -5.38
C GLY A 203 35.99 13.45 -4.59
N VAL A 204 37.02 12.86 -5.21
CA VAL A 204 38.06 12.06 -4.51
C VAL A 204 38.73 12.83 -3.36
N ASN A 205 38.43 14.13 -3.23
CA ASN A 205 38.92 15.06 -2.22
C ASN A 205 37.85 15.55 -1.21
N ASN A 206 36.84 14.75 -0.86
CA ASN A 206 35.99 15.09 0.29
C ASN A 206 36.79 14.99 1.60
N SER A 207 37.51 16.08 1.89
CA SER A 207 38.60 16.24 2.86
C SER A 207 38.19 16.14 4.34
N LYS A 208 36.98 15.68 4.65
CA LYS A 208 36.50 15.55 6.05
C LYS A 208 37.29 14.49 6.83
N GLY A 209 37.78 13.43 6.19
CA GLY A 209 38.63 12.41 6.82
C GLY A 209 40.12 12.79 6.95
N ARG A 210 40.69 13.47 5.95
CA ARG A 210 42.12 13.85 5.95
C ARG A 210 42.45 15.06 6.84
N ARG A 211 41.47 15.90 7.19
CA ARG A 211 41.72 17.07 8.05
C ARG A 211 42.13 16.71 9.48
N LYS A 212 41.80 15.51 10.00
CA LYS A 212 42.20 15.13 11.38
C LYS A 212 43.65 14.67 11.51
N ALA A 213 44.32 14.22 10.45
CA ALA A 213 45.68 13.70 10.52
C ALA A 213 46.79 14.78 10.38
N ASN A 214 46.48 15.97 9.84
CA ASN A 214 47.46 17.02 9.58
C ASN A 214 47.35 18.27 10.49
N LEU A 215 46.47 18.26 11.49
CA LEU A 215 46.26 19.38 12.42
C LEU A 215 47.35 19.54 13.51
N LYS A 216 48.44 18.76 13.47
CA LYS A 216 49.60 18.92 14.36
C LYS A 216 50.71 19.84 13.82
N LYS A 217 50.53 20.50 12.68
CA LYS A 217 51.47 21.51 12.19
C LYS A 217 50.92 22.91 12.52
N LYS A 218 51.77 23.74 13.15
CA LYS A 218 51.49 25.10 13.62
C LYS A 218 50.59 25.87 12.63
N PRO A 219 49.58 26.63 13.11
CA PRO A 219 48.73 27.43 12.24
C PRO A 219 49.62 28.31 11.37
N ARG A 220 49.48 28.20 10.04
CA ARG A 220 50.13 29.14 9.13
C ARG A 220 49.56 30.52 9.49
N PRO A 221 50.42 31.54 9.65
CA PRO A 221 49.98 32.85 10.06
C PRO A 221 49.01 33.38 8.98
N GLY A 222 47.83 33.82 9.44
CA GLY A 222 46.71 34.21 8.58
C GLY A 222 47.05 35.40 7.70
N PRO A 223 46.21 35.71 6.70
CA PRO A 223 46.44 36.84 5.78
C PRO A 223 46.61 38.19 6.52
N GLU A 224 46.12 38.32 7.76
CA GLU A 224 46.40 39.47 8.63
C GLU A 224 47.88 39.69 9.00
N THR A 225 48.76 38.70 8.79
CA THR A 225 50.20 38.82 9.04
C THR A 225 51.01 39.21 7.79
N TRP A 226 50.34 39.35 6.63
CA TRP A 226 51.01 39.71 5.40
C TRP A 226 51.19 41.22 5.34
N VAL A 227 52.42 41.69 5.57
CA VAL A 227 52.78 43.09 5.35
C VAL A 227 52.98 43.29 3.84
N LEU A 228 51.96 43.80 3.16
CA LEU A 228 52.05 44.19 1.75
C LEU A 228 53.08 45.32 1.61
N ARG A 229 54.24 45.04 1.01
CA ARG A 229 55.23 46.06 0.67
C ARG A 229 54.83 46.73 -0.65
N GLY A 230 54.35 47.97 -0.56
CA GLY A 230 53.99 48.82 -1.70
C GLY A 230 52.54 49.28 -1.61
N ALA A 231 52.25 50.49 -2.11
CA ALA A 231 50.88 50.98 -2.23
C ALA A 231 50.12 50.03 -3.17
N ALA A 232 49.32 49.14 -2.60
CA ALA A 232 48.46 48.26 -3.36
C ALA A 232 47.49 49.14 -4.14
N ARG A 233 47.66 49.19 -5.46
CA ARG A 233 46.63 49.76 -6.33
C ARG A 233 45.33 48.99 -6.04
N PRO A 234 44.19 49.67 -5.88
CA PRO A 234 42.92 48.99 -5.64
C PRO A 234 42.74 47.92 -6.72
N ALA A 235 42.26 46.74 -6.35
CA ALA A 235 42.21 45.58 -7.27
C ALA A 235 41.49 45.90 -8.59
N SER A 236 40.57 46.87 -8.58
CA SER A 236 39.88 47.44 -9.74
C SER A 236 40.79 48.13 -10.78
N GLU A 237 42.04 48.47 -10.43
CA GLU A 237 43.02 49.12 -11.32
C GLU A 237 44.08 48.15 -11.88
N VAL A 238 44.17 46.92 -11.35
CA VAL A 238 45.24 45.97 -11.71
C VAL A 238 44.71 44.84 -12.60
N TYR A 239 43.42 44.54 -12.51
CA TYR A 239 42.74 43.60 -13.38
C TYR A 239 41.55 44.30 -14.02
N ASP A 240 41.55 44.37 -15.36
CA ASP A 240 40.31 44.51 -16.11
C ASP A 240 39.49 43.25 -15.79
N PHE A 241 38.73 43.28 -14.70
CA PHE A 241 37.80 42.21 -14.38
C PHE A 241 36.83 42.15 -15.55
N ASP A 242 36.91 41.06 -16.32
CA ASP A 242 35.97 40.82 -17.40
C ASP A 242 34.58 40.83 -16.77
N VAL A 243 33.81 41.90 -17.00
CA VAL A 243 32.47 42.09 -16.44
C VAL A 243 31.50 41.01 -16.96
N ARG A 244 31.95 40.20 -17.94
CA ARG A 244 31.25 39.01 -18.45
C ARG A 244 31.55 37.75 -17.63
N TYR A 245 32.55 37.75 -16.74
CA TYR A 245 32.81 36.62 -15.85
C TYR A 245 31.70 36.54 -14.79
N VAL A 246 30.84 35.55 -14.94
CA VAL A 246 29.86 35.16 -13.93
C VAL A 246 30.48 34.05 -13.10
N ASP A 247 30.67 34.29 -11.79
CA ASP A 247 31.13 33.26 -10.87
C ASP A 247 30.15 32.07 -10.89
N PRO A 248 30.57 30.86 -11.29
CA PRO A 248 29.70 29.69 -11.37
C PRO A 248 29.01 29.35 -10.05
N HIS A 249 29.62 29.67 -8.90
CA HIS A 249 29.03 29.40 -7.59
C HIS A 249 27.95 30.41 -7.23
N VAL A 250 28.15 31.69 -7.56
CA VAL A 250 27.12 32.72 -7.38
C VAL A 250 25.92 32.40 -8.26
N LYS A 251 26.15 32.07 -9.54
CA LYS A 251 25.09 31.64 -10.44
C LYS A 251 24.36 30.39 -9.93
N ALA A 252 25.08 29.36 -9.50
CA ALA A 252 24.44 28.15 -8.96
C ALA A 252 23.63 28.42 -7.69
N MET A 253 24.05 29.38 -6.85
CA MET A 253 23.31 29.81 -5.66
C MET A 253 22.07 30.62 -6.03
N GLU A 254 22.18 31.52 -7.01
CA GLU A 254 21.04 32.27 -7.56
C GLU A 254 20.01 31.33 -8.20
N ASP A 255 20.45 30.41 -9.06
CA ASP A 255 19.62 29.37 -9.67
C ASP A 255 18.93 28.50 -8.60
N ALA A 256 19.65 28.12 -7.53
CA ALA A 256 19.10 27.35 -6.43
C ALA A 256 18.07 28.15 -5.61
N ASN A 257 18.31 29.44 -5.38
CA ASN A 257 17.36 30.32 -4.70
C ASN A 257 16.13 30.59 -5.56
N GLU A 258 16.29 30.77 -6.87
CA GLU A 258 15.19 30.91 -7.81
C GLU A 258 14.35 29.64 -7.83
N LYS A 259 14.99 28.47 -7.93
CA LYS A 259 14.32 27.17 -7.82
C LYS A 259 13.57 27.04 -6.49
N ALA A 260 14.19 27.37 -5.37
CA ALA A 260 13.55 27.30 -4.05
C ALA A 260 12.34 28.25 -3.91
N ARG A 261 12.35 29.40 -4.60
CA ARG A 261 11.21 30.33 -4.64
C ARG A 261 10.06 29.82 -5.49
N ARG A 262 10.35 29.08 -6.55
CA ARG A 262 9.34 28.48 -7.44
C ARG A 262 8.81 27.16 -6.92
N SER A 263 9.61 26.42 -6.15
CA SER A 263 9.21 25.11 -5.64
C SER A 263 8.07 25.23 -4.64
N VAL A 264 7.02 24.43 -4.84
CA VAL A 264 5.85 24.35 -3.97
C VAL A 264 5.84 22.99 -3.29
N ASN A 265 5.48 22.94 -2.02
CA ASN A 265 5.20 21.69 -1.34
C ASN A 265 3.76 21.27 -1.61
N VAL A 266 3.57 20.38 -2.57
CA VAL A 266 2.25 19.91 -3.03
C VAL A 266 1.53 19.14 -1.94
N LEU A 267 2.23 18.36 -1.11
CA LEU A 267 1.62 17.62 -0.01
C LEU A 267 0.93 18.55 1.00
N VAL A 268 1.48 19.75 1.21
CA VAL A 268 0.88 20.76 2.10
C VAL A 268 -0.20 21.56 1.39
N VAL A 269 0.06 22.02 0.17
CA VAL A 269 -0.86 22.89 -0.56
C VAL A 269 -2.11 22.15 -1.02
N CYS A 270 -1.98 20.91 -1.48
CA CYS A 270 -3.09 20.11 -2.02
C CYS A 270 -3.66 19.10 -1.02
N ARG A 271 -3.30 19.17 0.26
CA ARG A 271 -3.83 18.25 1.28
C ARG A 271 -5.36 18.24 1.26
N GLY A 272 -5.95 17.05 1.23
CA GLY A 272 -7.39 16.81 1.14
C GLY A 272 -8.01 17.02 -0.25
N ARG A 273 -7.17 17.16 -1.29
CA ARG A 273 -7.58 17.46 -2.67
C ARG A 273 -6.85 16.59 -3.69
N PHE A 274 -6.18 15.51 -3.28
CA PHE A 274 -5.45 14.64 -4.19
C PHE A 274 -6.39 13.85 -5.12
N ALA A 275 -7.66 13.70 -4.73
CA ALA A 275 -8.66 13.00 -5.50
C ALA A 275 -9.34 13.84 -6.60
N LEU A 276 -9.45 15.15 -6.40
CA LEU A 276 -10.24 16.03 -7.27
C LEU A 276 -9.73 16.00 -8.72
N GLU A 277 -10.65 15.76 -9.64
CA GLU A 277 -10.41 15.89 -11.08
C GLU A 277 -10.37 17.36 -11.49
N GLU A 278 -9.74 17.63 -12.63
CA GLU A 278 -9.66 19.00 -13.15
C GLU A 278 -11.05 19.58 -13.45
N GLU A 279 -12.01 18.72 -13.83
CA GLU A 279 -13.38 19.07 -14.18
C GLU A 279 -14.22 19.45 -12.94
N ASP A 280 -14.09 18.68 -11.85
CA ASP A 280 -14.78 18.96 -10.59
C ASP A 280 -14.39 20.32 -9.99
N LEU A 281 -13.14 20.72 -10.19
CA LEU A 281 -12.63 22.01 -9.72
C LEU A 281 -13.24 23.20 -10.48
N GLU A 282 -13.64 23.00 -11.73
CA GLU A 282 -14.23 24.06 -12.57
C GLU A 282 -15.72 24.24 -12.27
N LEU A 283 -16.47 23.14 -12.10
CA LEU A 283 -17.90 23.18 -11.77
C LEU A 283 -18.19 23.77 -10.37
N GLY A 284 -17.31 23.53 -9.39
CA GLY A 284 -17.47 24.07 -8.03
C GLY A 284 -17.32 25.59 -7.93
N LEU A 285 -16.55 26.20 -8.83
CA LEU A 285 -16.32 27.65 -8.86
C LEU A 285 -17.51 28.42 -9.49
N GLU A 286 -18.21 27.82 -10.45
CA GLU A 286 -19.35 28.46 -11.11
C GLU A 286 -20.60 28.47 -10.22
N ASN A 287 -20.87 27.38 -9.50
CA ASN A 287 -22.04 27.27 -8.64
C ASN A 287 -21.97 28.14 -7.37
N SER A 288 -20.75 28.42 -6.86
CA SER A 288 -20.56 29.31 -5.70
C SER A 288 -20.84 30.79 -6.03
N THR A 289 -20.91 31.17 -7.30
CA THR A 289 -21.03 32.58 -7.72
C THR A 289 -22.49 33.02 -7.93
N GLN A 290 -23.47 32.11 -8.05
CA GLN A 290 -24.84 32.47 -8.44
C GLN A 290 -25.89 32.56 -7.30
N GLN A 291 -25.58 32.20 -6.05
CA GLN A 291 -26.57 32.23 -4.94
C GLN A 291 -26.49 33.43 -3.98
N GLN A 292 -25.85 34.55 -4.34
CA GLN A 292 -25.96 35.81 -3.59
C GLN A 292 -26.59 36.93 -4.43
N THR A 293 -27.90 36.85 -4.64
CA THR A 293 -28.68 38.00 -5.06
C THR A 293 -29.00 38.88 -3.83
N ASN A 294 -28.69 40.18 -3.95
CA ASN A 294 -29.15 41.30 -3.10
C ASN A 294 -28.34 41.73 -1.86
N LYS A 295 -27.02 41.48 -1.76
CA LYS A 295 -26.15 42.19 -0.80
C LYS A 295 -25.18 43.14 -1.53
N PRO A 296 -25.07 44.43 -1.14
CA PRO A 296 -24.18 45.38 -1.81
C PRO A 296 -22.72 44.88 -1.77
N PRO A 297 -21.94 45.15 -2.83
CA PRO A 297 -20.63 44.57 -3.03
C PRO A 297 -19.69 44.97 -1.88
N PRO A 298 -19.09 44.01 -1.15
CA PRO A 298 -17.99 44.33 -0.26
C PRO A 298 -16.81 44.89 -1.08
N PRO A 299 -15.98 45.77 -0.49
CA PRO A 299 -14.81 46.31 -1.18
C PRO A 299 -13.90 45.17 -1.64
N PRO A 300 -13.17 45.33 -2.77
CA PRO A 300 -12.32 44.29 -3.34
C PRO A 300 -11.15 43.98 -2.38
N SER A 301 -11.37 43.05 -1.45
CA SER A 301 -10.31 42.46 -0.66
C SER A 301 -9.53 41.51 -1.56
N SER A 302 -8.28 41.89 -1.80
CA SER A 302 -7.20 41.14 -2.44
C SER A 302 -7.17 39.65 -2.08
N SER A 303 -6.87 38.85 -3.11
CA SER A 303 -6.59 37.40 -3.13
C SER A 303 -7.79 36.47 -3.31
N SER A 304 -8.39 36.50 -4.50
CA SER A 304 -8.81 35.27 -5.17
C SER A 304 -7.55 34.41 -5.38
N SER A 305 -7.15 33.68 -4.35
CA SER A 305 -6.07 32.70 -4.43
C SER A 305 -6.50 31.69 -5.48
N SER A 306 -5.92 31.76 -6.68
CA SER A 306 -5.98 30.67 -7.65
C SER A 306 -5.55 29.42 -6.90
N SER A 307 -6.50 28.55 -6.57
CA SER A 307 -6.20 27.30 -5.88
C SER A 307 -5.24 26.55 -6.79
N PHE A 308 -4.01 26.35 -6.30
CA PHE A 308 -3.02 25.56 -7.01
C PHE A 308 -3.63 24.18 -7.32
N LYS A 309 -3.80 23.86 -8.61
CA LYS A 309 -4.39 22.59 -9.05
C LYS A 309 -3.42 21.45 -8.68
N PRO A 310 -3.91 20.34 -8.10
CA PRO A 310 -3.06 19.21 -7.77
C PRO A 310 -2.42 18.65 -9.05
N PRO A 311 -1.10 18.39 -9.09
CA PRO A 311 -0.45 17.83 -10.26
C PRO A 311 -0.88 16.36 -10.44
N GLN A 312 -1.84 16.15 -11.34
CA GLN A 312 -2.24 14.82 -11.79
C GLN A 312 -1.35 14.39 -12.99
N PRO A 313 -1.00 13.08 -13.10
CA PRO A 313 -1.45 11.95 -12.29
C PRO A 313 -0.58 11.67 -11.04
N GLN A 314 0.43 12.49 -10.74
CA GLN A 314 1.44 12.15 -9.71
C GLN A 314 0.83 12.07 -8.30
N CYS A 315 -0.18 12.88 -8.01
CA CYS A 315 -0.91 12.82 -6.74
C CYS A 315 -1.65 11.49 -6.57
N ARG A 316 -2.41 11.05 -7.57
CA ARG A 316 -3.09 9.74 -7.58
C ARG A 316 -2.10 8.58 -7.50
N GLN A 317 -1.00 8.63 -8.25
CA GLN A 317 0.05 7.61 -8.17
C GLN A 317 0.63 7.53 -6.76
N TYR A 318 0.85 8.66 -6.10
CA TYR A 318 1.36 8.67 -4.72
C TYR A 318 0.36 8.08 -3.72
N LEU A 319 -0.94 8.38 -3.85
CA LEU A 319 -1.98 7.74 -3.04
C LEU A 319 -2.01 6.22 -3.24
N SER A 320 -2.04 5.76 -4.50
CA SER A 320 -2.04 4.32 -4.82
C SER A 320 -0.82 3.61 -4.22
N LEU A 321 0.39 4.18 -4.35
CA LEU A 321 1.59 3.60 -3.73
C LEU A 321 1.56 3.62 -2.19
N LEU A 322 0.99 4.64 -1.56
CA LEU A 322 0.81 4.67 -0.11
C LEU A 322 -0.15 3.58 0.36
N THR A 323 -1.24 3.37 -0.36
CA THR A 323 -2.25 2.35 -0.06
C THR A 323 -1.67 0.95 -0.27
N GLN A 324 -0.98 0.70 -1.39
CA GLN A 324 -0.24 -0.54 -1.62
C GLN A 324 0.81 -0.80 -0.51
N LEU A 325 1.55 0.23 -0.10
CA LEU A 325 2.51 0.10 0.99
C LEU A 325 1.82 -0.25 2.31
N GLY A 326 0.68 0.37 2.61
CA GLY A 326 -0.19 0.04 3.73
C GLY A 326 -0.62 -1.43 3.70
N ALA A 327 -1.13 -1.91 2.56
CA ALA A 327 -1.53 -3.29 2.33
C ALA A 327 -0.37 -4.28 2.55
N LEU A 328 0.82 -3.97 2.03
CA LEU A 328 2.02 -4.81 2.24
C LEU A 328 2.47 -4.85 3.71
N HIS A 329 2.26 -3.78 4.48
CA HIS A 329 2.51 -3.82 5.93
C HIS A 329 1.42 -4.58 6.68
N LEU A 330 0.18 -4.51 6.20
CA LEU A 330 -0.96 -5.25 6.75
C LEU A 330 -0.76 -6.76 6.60
N THR A 331 -0.38 -7.25 5.42
CA THR A 331 -0.07 -8.68 5.18
C THR A 331 1.11 -9.17 6.02
N ARG A 332 2.04 -8.27 6.36
CA ARG A 332 3.14 -8.54 7.30
C ARG A 332 2.75 -8.47 8.77
N LYS A 333 1.47 -8.26 9.08
CA LYS A 333 0.92 -8.04 10.43
C LYS A 333 1.59 -6.86 11.16
N ASN A 334 2.11 -5.89 10.42
CA ASN A 334 2.70 -4.66 10.96
C ASN A 334 1.65 -3.54 10.97
N TYR A 335 0.64 -3.71 11.82
CA TYR A 335 -0.54 -2.84 11.88
C TYR A 335 -0.22 -1.38 12.18
N SER A 336 0.83 -1.10 12.96
CA SER A 336 1.20 0.28 13.30
C SER A 336 1.67 1.06 12.08
N THR A 337 2.51 0.47 11.22
CA THR A 337 2.98 1.17 10.01
C THR A 337 1.90 1.18 8.93
N ALA A 338 1.14 0.09 8.78
CA ALA A 338 -0.02 0.05 7.88
C ALA A 338 -1.00 1.19 8.19
N ARG A 339 -1.37 1.36 9.48
CA ARG A 339 -2.19 2.46 9.97
C ARG A 339 -1.66 3.82 9.57
N THR A 340 -0.35 4.07 9.74
CA THR A 340 0.24 5.37 9.38
C THR A 340 0.15 5.66 7.89
N HIS A 341 0.31 4.65 7.04
CA HIS A 341 0.22 4.83 5.59
C HIS A 341 -1.22 5.06 5.14
N PHE A 342 -2.18 4.27 5.63
CA PHE A 342 -3.60 4.48 5.31
C PHE A 342 -4.12 5.83 5.79
N LEU A 343 -3.83 6.24 7.02
CA LEU A 343 -4.22 7.57 7.50
C LEU A 343 -3.58 8.68 6.68
N SER A 344 -2.31 8.53 6.27
CA SER A 344 -1.66 9.51 5.39
C SER A 344 -2.36 9.59 4.02
N ALA A 345 -2.78 8.46 3.46
CA ALA A 345 -3.53 8.43 2.20
C ALA A 345 -4.88 9.15 2.36
N ILE A 346 -5.67 8.81 3.39
CA ILE A 346 -6.98 9.41 3.68
C ILE A 346 -6.86 10.93 3.92
N GLU A 347 -5.85 11.37 4.65
CA GLU A 347 -5.61 12.81 4.91
C GLU A 347 -5.26 13.60 3.63
N LEU A 348 -4.53 12.99 2.70
CA LEU A 348 -4.14 13.62 1.44
C LEU A 348 -5.28 13.61 0.43
N GLU A 349 -6.05 12.52 0.40
CA GLU A 349 -7.24 12.34 -0.40
C GLU A 349 -8.33 13.34 -0.01
N GLY A 350 -8.65 13.43 1.28
CA GLY A 350 -9.64 14.33 1.86
C GLY A 350 -10.75 13.55 2.57
N THR A 351 -11.18 14.05 3.71
CA THR A 351 -12.19 13.40 4.57
C THR A 351 -13.62 13.73 4.16
N HIS A 352 -13.83 14.86 3.49
CA HIS A 352 -15.16 15.36 3.10
C HIS A 352 -15.64 14.83 1.75
N HIS A 353 -14.81 14.03 1.05
CA HIS A 353 -15.21 13.46 -0.22
C HIS A 353 -16.11 12.24 0.02
N PRO A 354 -17.31 12.20 -0.58
CA PRO A 354 -18.23 11.09 -0.40
C PRO A 354 -17.69 9.79 -1.00
N TYR A 355 -16.85 9.91 -2.02
CA TYR A 355 -16.18 8.80 -2.69
C TYR A 355 -14.69 8.78 -2.34
N SER A 356 -14.12 7.58 -2.28
CA SER A 356 -12.71 7.31 -2.06
C SER A 356 -12.14 6.70 -3.33
N ILE A 357 -11.15 7.34 -3.95
CA ILE A 357 -10.38 6.79 -5.06
C ILE A 357 -9.55 5.62 -4.60
N THR A 358 -8.99 5.67 -3.38
CA THR A 358 -8.24 4.52 -2.86
C THR A 358 -9.08 3.67 -1.94
N ASN A 359 -8.79 2.37 -1.91
CA ASN A 359 -9.36 1.46 -0.92
C ASN A 359 -8.77 1.61 0.51
N ALA A 360 -8.02 2.70 0.80
CA ALA A 360 -7.38 2.91 2.10
C ALA A 360 -8.38 3.01 3.27
N ARG A 361 -9.55 3.64 3.05
CA ARG A 361 -10.62 3.77 4.05
C ARG A 361 -11.17 2.39 4.46
N MET A 362 -11.48 1.57 3.45
CA MET A 362 -11.92 0.18 3.61
C MET A 362 -10.86 -0.67 4.34
N GLN A 363 -9.62 -0.70 3.84
CA GLN A 363 -8.57 -1.52 4.43
C GLN A 363 -8.26 -1.12 5.87
N LEU A 364 -8.29 0.18 6.18
CA LEU A 364 -8.09 0.67 7.54
C LEU A 364 -9.25 0.29 8.48
N MET A 365 -10.49 0.38 8.00
CA MET A 365 -11.67 -0.04 8.78
C MET A 365 -11.61 -1.54 9.08
N ASN A 366 -11.40 -2.37 8.05
CA ASN A 366 -11.27 -3.81 8.19
C ASN A 366 -10.13 -4.19 9.14
N MET A 367 -8.98 -3.50 9.06
CA MET A 367 -7.87 -3.71 10.00
C MET A 367 -8.25 -3.38 11.45
N TYR A 368 -8.98 -2.29 11.72
CA TYR A 368 -9.39 -1.99 13.10
C TYR A 368 -10.36 -3.01 13.65
N LEU A 369 -11.25 -3.48 12.80
CA LEU A 369 -12.23 -4.48 13.13
C LEU A 369 -11.58 -5.84 13.43
N SER A 370 -10.70 -6.33 12.56
CA SER A 370 -9.99 -7.61 12.74
C SER A 370 -9.00 -7.60 13.92
N THR A 371 -8.48 -6.43 14.29
CA THR A 371 -7.61 -6.28 15.46
C THR A 371 -8.37 -5.95 16.75
N ASN A 372 -9.70 -6.01 16.71
CA ASN A 372 -10.60 -5.69 17.82
C ASN A 372 -10.32 -4.31 18.46
N ARG A 373 -10.28 -3.26 17.64
CA ARG A 373 -10.04 -1.87 18.05
C ARG A 373 -11.24 -0.95 17.75
N PRO A 374 -12.42 -1.20 18.36
CA PRO A 374 -13.66 -0.46 18.05
C PRO A 374 -13.54 1.04 18.31
N SER A 375 -12.81 1.46 19.35
CA SER A 375 -12.56 2.90 19.62
C SER A 375 -11.80 3.62 18.50
N SER A 376 -10.91 2.92 17.78
CA SER A 376 -10.17 3.50 16.66
C SER A 376 -11.04 3.56 15.40
N ALA A 377 -11.87 2.54 15.19
CA ALA A 377 -12.90 2.55 14.16
C ALA A 377 -13.91 3.68 14.38
N ARG A 378 -14.39 3.90 15.61
CA ARG A 378 -15.28 5.03 16.00
C ARG A 378 -14.75 6.36 15.53
N LYS A 379 -13.49 6.64 15.86
CA LYS A 379 -12.80 7.86 15.44
C LYS A 379 -12.68 7.98 13.92
N LEU A 380 -12.50 6.85 13.22
CA LEU A 380 -12.38 6.83 11.76
C LEU A 380 -13.70 7.19 11.08
N TRP A 381 -14.82 6.55 11.43
CA TRP A 381 -16.09 6.89 10.77
C TRP A 381 -16.63 8.25 11.19
N MET A 382 -16.33 8.73 12.40
CA MET A 382 -16.66 10.11 12.79
C MET A 382 -15.88 11.15 11.99
N MET A 383 -14.65 10.82 11.58
CA MET A 383 -13.85 11.65 10.68
C MET A 383 -14.34 11.60 9.23
N LEU A 384 -15.01 10.51 8.84
CA LEU A 384 -15.52 10.22 7.49
C LEU A 384 -17.05 10.32 7.46
N ASP A 385 -17.60 11.39 8.03
CA ASP A 385 -19.04 11.60 8.18
C ASP A 385 -19.80 11.72 6.85
N SER A 386 -19.11 12.11 5.78
CA SER A 386 -19.64 12.21 4.42
C SER A 386 -19.49 10.94 3.59
N ASP A 387 -18.74 9.94 4.06
CA ASP A 387 -18.45 8.72 3.31
C ASP A 387 -19.71 7.86 3.14
N GLY A 388 -20.08 7.55 1.90
CA GLY A 388 -21.26 6.74 1.58
C GLY A 388 -20.99 5.24 1.49
N SER A 389 -19.72 4.80 1.61
CA SER A 389 -19.32 3.43 1.35
C SER A 389 -19.96 2.43 2.32
N ALA A 390 -20.32 1.27 1.76
CA ALA A 390 -20.83 0.16 2.53
C ALA A 390 -19.83 -0.26 3.61
N TRP A 391 -18.54 -0.28 3.27
CA TRP A 391 -17.44 -0.66 4.14
C TRP A 391 -17.36 0.15 5.43
N VAL A 392 -17.53 1.48 5.37
CA VAL A 392 -17.45 2.32 6.56
C VAL A 392 -18.77 2.28 7.33
N ARG A 393 -19.91 2.38 6.64
CA ARG A 393 -21.22 2.55 7.29
C ARG A 393 -21.75 1.28 7.93
N TYR A 394 -21.67 0.14 7.24
CA TYR A 394 -22.09 -1.14 7.83
C TYR A 394 -21.15 -1.55 8.96
N SER A 395 -19.84 -1.32 8.83
CA SER A 395 -18.90 -1.51 9.93
C SER A 395 -19.25 -0.67 11.17
N ALA A 396 -19.62 0.60 10.98
CA ALA A 396 -20.04 1.46 12.08
C ALA A 396 -21.34 0.95 12.73
N ALA A 397 -22.31 0.52 11.94
CA ALA A 397 -23.56 -0.06 12.44
C ALA A 397 -23.31 -1.37 13.22
N LEU A 398 -22.44 -2.25 12.73
CA LEU A 398 -22.06 -3.49 13.42
C LEU A 398 -21.37 -3.20 14.76
N ILE A 399 -20.43 -2.25 14.78
CA ILE A 399 -19.72 -1.89 16.01
C ILE A 399 -20.71 -1.33 17.03
N GLU A 400 -21.62 -0.46 16.63
CA GLU A 400 -22.64 0.08 17.52
C GLU A 400 -23.61 -1.00 18.01
N TYR A 401 -24.00 -1.94 17.15
CA TYR A 401 -24.80 -3.12 17.55
C TYR A 401 -24.08 -3.96 18.62
N VAL A 402 -22.80 -4.28 18.41
CA VAL A 402 -22.01 -5.02 19.40
C VAL A 402 -21.89 -4.22 20.70
N SER A 403 -21.71 -2.90 20.60
CA SER A 403 -21.56 -2.02 21.76
C SER A 403 -22.84 -1.98 22.59
N TRP A 404 -24.00 -1.88 21.95
CA TRP A 404 -25.30 -1.82 22.61
C TRP A 404 -25.80 -3.20 23.08
N ASN A 405 -25.85 -4.19 22.19
CA ASN A 405 -26.53 -5.47 22.46
C ASN A 405 -25.65 -6.48 23.20
N LEU A 406 -24.36 -6.57 22.84
CA LEU A 406 -23.45 -7.59 23.42
C LEU A 406 -22.64 -7.05 24.60
N LEU A 407 -22.09 -5.85 24.47
CA LEU A 407 -21.21 -5.25 25.50
C LEU A 407 -21.96 -4.36 26.49
N LYS A 408 -23.15 -3.88 26.14
CA LYS A 408 -23.95 -2.92 26.94
C LYS A 408 -23.12 -1.70 27.37
N GLU A 409 -22.33 -1.14 26.46
CA GLU A 409 -21.50 0.05 26.71
C GLU A 409 -22.36 1.28 27.02
N GLU A 410 -21.95 2.07 28.01
CA GLU A 410 -22.63 3.31 28.37
C GLU A 410 -22.66 4.30 27.18
N GLY A 411 -23.88 4.76 26.84
CA GLY A 411 -24.10 5.69 25.73
C GLY A 411 -24.40 5.03 24.38
N SER A 412 -24.28 3.71 24.27
CA SER A 412 -24.74 2.96 23.11
C SER A 412 -26.16 2.45 23.35
N THR A 413 -27.06 2.69 22.39
CA THR A 413 -28.49 2.40 22.51
C THR A 413 -29.02 1.73 21.24
N ALA A 414 -30.18 1.08 21.35
CA ALA A 414 -30.89 0.53 20.19
C ALA A 414 -31.09 1.60 19.11
N GLU A 415 -31.50 2.80 19.53
CA GLU A 415 -31.76 3.93 18.65
C GLU A 415 -30.47 4.40 17.96
N SER A 416 -29.34 4.52 18.66
CA SER A 416 -28.07 4.91 18.04
C SER A 416 -27.58 3.89 17.02
N ALA A 417 -27.71 2.59 17.32
CA ALA A 417 -27.39 1.51 16.39
C ALA A 417 -28.30 1.54 15.14
N GLU A 418 -29.61 1.73 15.33
CA GLU A 418 -30.58 1.84 14.24
C GLU A 418 -30.35 3.08 13.36
N VAL A 419 -29.95 4.22 13.94
CA VAL A 419 -29.60 5.43 13.18
C VAL A 419 -28.38 5.19 12.29
N LEU A 420 -27.36 4.49 12.80
CA LEU A 420 -26.19 4.14 11.99
C LEU A 420 -26.54 3.12 10.90
N LEU A 421 -27.37 2.12 11.22
CA LEU A 421 -27.87 1.17 10.22
C LEU A 421 -28.72 1.88 9.15
N THR A 422 -29.55 2.85 9.53
CA THR A 422 -30.33 3.67 8.59
C THR A 422 -29.41 4.41 7.61
N LYS A 423 -28.33 5.03 8.12
CA LYS A 423 -27.32 5.68 7.29
C LYS A 423 -26.61 4.68 6.37
N ALA A 424 -26.33 3.47 6.84
CA ALA A 424 -25.73 2.41 6.03
C ALA A 424 -26.64 1.94 4.89
N ILE A 425 -27.92 1.71 5.18
CA ILE A 425 -28.94 1.31 4.19
C ILE A 425 -29.13 2.39 3.13
N ARG A 426 -29.16 3.67 3.54
CA ARG A 426 -29.24 4.79 2.58
C ARG A 426 -27.99 4.93 1.73
N GLY A 427 -26.82 4.58 2.26
CA GLY A 427 -25.58 4.49 1.49
C GLY A 427 -25.67 3.40 0.43
N ASN A 428 -25.86 2.15 0.87
CA ASN A 428 -25.95 0.99 0.01
C ASN A 428 -27.05 0.03 0.51
N VAL A 429 -28.22 0.05 -0.14
CA VAL A 429 -29.39 -0.74 0.24
C VAL A 429 -29.23 -2.23 -0.09
N TYR A 430 -28.42 -2.57 -1.09
CA TYR A 430 -28.20 -3.95 -1.53
C TYR A 430 -27.61 -4.80 -0.41
N VAL A 431 -26.63 -4.26 0.31
CA VAL A 431 -25.99 -4.92 1.46
C VAL A 431 -27.00 -5.29 2.55
N ALA A 432 -28.03 -4.48 2.78
CA ALA A 432 -29.05 -4.75 3.78
C ALA A 432 -29.81 -6.05 3.48
N TYR A 433 -30.20 -6.22 2.22
CA TYR A 433 -30.90 -7.42 1.75
C TYR A 433 -29.96 -8.63 1.72
N LEU A 434 -28.73 -8.44 1.26
CA LEU A 434 -27.68 -9.47 1.25
C LEU A 434 -27.40 -10.01 2.67
N LEU A 435 -27.34 -9.13 3.67
CA LEU A 435 -27.18 -9.52 5.09
C LEU A 435 -28.45 -10.22 5.62
N GLY A 436 -29.63 -9.62 5.41
CA GLY A 436 -30.89 -10.10 6.00
C GLY A 436 -31.35 -11.46 5.48
N TRP A 437 -30.96 -11.85 4.27
CA TRP A 437 -31.36 -13.11 3.63
C TRP A 437 -30.19 -13.85 2.96
N LYS A 438 -29.07 -13.95 3.67
CA LYS A 438 -27.87 -14.68 3.23
C LYS A 438 -28.19 -15.98 2.49
N ASP A 439 -28.96 -16.88 3.10
CA ASP A 439 -29.18 -18.22 2.56
C ASP A 439 -29.90 -18.22 1.20
N MET A 440 -30.67 -17.16 0.91
CA MET A 440 -31.31 -16.97 -0.39
C MET A 440 -30.30 -16.44 -1.39
N PHE A 441 -29.58 -15.38 -1.02
CA PHE A 441 -28.60 -14.73 -1.90
C PHE A 441 -27.41 -15.63 -2.20
N GLN A 442 -26.97 -16.47 -1.27
CA GLN A 442 -25.90 -17.46 -1.51
C GLN A 442 -26.30 -18.51 -2.55
N LYS A 443 -27.60 -18.78 -2.74
CA LYS A 443 -28.08 -19.73 -3.77
C LYS A 443 -28.21 -19.09 -5.14
N THR A 444 -28.45 -17.78 -5.20
CA THR A 444 -28.72 -17.05 -6.45
C THR A 444 -27.50 -16.35 -7.00
N MET A 445 -26.64 -15.85 -6.12
CA MET A 445 -25.45 -15.09 -6.49
C MET A 445 -24.31 -16.08 -6.70
N GLU A 446 -24.17 -16.56 -7.93
CA GLU A 446 -23.02 -17.34 -8.36
C GLU A 446 -21.85 -16.39 -8.70
N TYR A 447 -20.63 -16.92 -8.79
CA TYR A 447 -19.41 -16.20 -9.20
C TYR A 447 -18.98 -15.02 -8.31
N ILE A 448 -19.56 -14.88 -7.11
CA ILE A 448 -19.15 -13.82 -6.17
C ILE A 448 -17.65 -13.92 -5.83
N GLU A 449 -17.09 -15.13 -5.80
CA GLU A 449 -15.66 -15.37 -5.54
C GLU A 449 -14.76 -14.84 -6.66
N GLU A 450 -15.31 -14.67 -7.87
CA GLU A 450 -14.60 -14.18 -9.06
C GLU A 450 -14.63 -12.66 -9.18
N LEU A 451 -15.42 -11.96 -8.34
CA LEU A 451 -15.31 -10.51 -8.20
C LEU A 451 -13.92 -10.18 -7.64
N VAL A 452 -13.00 -9.89 -8.56
CA VAL A 452 -11.72 -9.27 -8.26
C VAL A 452 -12.03 -7.97 -7.51
N GLU A 453 -11.30 -7.71 -6.42
CA GLU A 453 -11.36 -6.43 -5.67
C GLU A 453 -11.45 -5.31 -6.71
N MET A 454 -12.63 -4.69 -6.80
CA MET A 454 -12.90 -3.71 -7.83
C MET A 454 -11.86 -2.63 -7.62
N GLY A 455 -11.07 -2.36 -8.66
CA GLY A 455 -10.05 -1.31 -8.61
C GLY A 455 -10.64 0.03 -8.19
N ASP A 456 -9.76 1.00 -7.98
CA ASP A 456 -9.95 2.39 -7.50
C ASP A 456 -11.14 3.24 -8.10
N GLY A 457 -12.05 2.67 -8.91
CA GLY A 457 -13.18 3.32 -9.56
C GLY A 457 -14.60 2.83 -9.18
N GLY A 458 -14.77 1.94 -8.21
CA GLY A 458 -16.12 1.51 -7.78
C GLY A 458 -16.96 2.66 -7.20
N LEU A 459 -18.11 2.96 -7.81
CA LEU A 459 -19.06 3.94 -7.30
C LEU A 459 -19.63 3.45 -5.95
N SER A 460 -19.43 4.23 -4.88
CA SER A 460 -20.05 3.94 -3.59
C SER A 460 -21.58 3.95 -3.72
N GLY A 461 -22.23 2.97 -3.10
CA GLY A 461 -23.66 2.74 -3.19
C GLY A 461 -24.09 1.81 -4.34
N SER A 462 -23.16 1.37 -5.19
CA SER A 462 -23.47 0.46 -6.31
C SER A 462 -23.79 -0.96 -5.88
N ILE A 463 -24.45 -1.72 -6.76
CA ILE A 463 -24.66 -3.16 -6.56
C ILE A 463 -23.32 -3.88 -6.43
N LEU A 464 -22.32 -3.55 -7.25
CA LEU A 464 -21.01 -4.20 -7.23
C LEU A 464 -20.29 -4.00 -5.89
N GLU A 465 -20.33 -2.80 -5.30
CA GLU A 465 -19.81 -2.59 -3.94
C GLU A 465 -20.55 -3.47 -2.92
N GLY A 466 -21.87 -3.61 -3.08
CA GLY A 466 -22.68 -4.45 -2.21
C GLY A 466 -22.32 -5.94 -2.32
N VAL A 467 -22.09 -6.42 -3.54
CA VAL A 467 -21.67 -7.80 -3.80
C VAL A 467 -20.23 -8.02 -3.34
N GLU A 468 -19.32 -7.08 -3.54
CA GLU A 468 -17.94 -7.16 -3.03
C GLU A 468 -17.92 -7.25 -1.50
N TYR A 469 -18.69 -6.39 -0.83
CA TYR A 469 -18.85 -6.42 0.62
C TYR A 469 -19.41 -7.77 1.13
N TYR A 470 -20.37 -8.34 0.39
CA TYR A 470 -20.96 -9.63 0.67
C TYR A 470 -19.98 -10.80 0.41
N GLY A 471 -19.27 -10.73 -0.71
CA GLY A 471 -18.36 -11.77 -1.20
C GLY A 471 -17.10 -11.96 -0.39
N CYS A 472 -16.54 -10.87 0.16
CA CYS A 472 -15.36 -10.92 1.02
C CYS A 472 -15.51 -11.78 2.29
N GLY A 473 -16.73 -12.22 2.64
CA GLY A 473 -16.98 -13.14 3.76
C GLY A 473 -17.37 -14.57 3.38
N LEU A 474 -17.52 -14.88 2.08
CA LEU A 474 -18.02 -16.18 1.61
C LEU A 474 -16.94 -17.10 1.06
N VAL A 475 -15.81 -16.55 0.59
CA VAL A 475 -14.66 -17.37 0.20
C VAL A 475 -14.22 -18.14 1.44
N ASP A 476 -14.37 -19.47 1.42
CA ASP A 476 -13.98 -20.36 2.51
C ASP A 476 -12.56 -19.98 2.93
N ALA A 477 -12.46 -19.24 4.03
CA ALA A 477 -11.21 -19.01 4.73
C ALA A 477 -10.77 -20.38 5.18
N ASN A 478 -10.01 -21.08 4.35
CA ASN A 478 -9.34 -22.30 4.73
C ASN A 478 -8.60 -21.93 6.01
N GLU A 479 -9.00 -22.53 7.14
CA GLU A 479 -8.64 -22.11 8.50
C GLU A 479 -7.12 -21.94 8.76
N ASP A 480 -6.28 -22.33 7.80
CA ASP A 480 -4.82 -22.43 7.90
C ASP A 480 -4.04 -21.20 7.40
N ASP A 481 -4.62 -20.30 6.60
CA ASP A 481 -3.88 -19.11 6.08
C ASP A 481 -4.05 -17.85 6.92
N GLY A 482 -4.96 -17.85 7.91
CA GLY A 482 -5.12 -16.76 8.87
C GLY A 482 -5.47 -15.44 8.20
N GLU A 483 -6.20 -15.50 7.09
CA GLU A 483 -6.74 -14.33 6.42
C GLU A 483 -7.79 -13.67 7.34
N MET A 484 -7.75 -12.34 7.42
CA MET A 484 -8.66 -11.59 8.31
C MET A 484 -10.08 -11.70 7.77
N GLU A 485 -11.05 -12.04 8.62
CA GLU A 485 -12.46 -11.90 8.31
C GLU A 485 -12.76 -10.45 7.88
N LYS A 486 -13.33 -10.27 6.68
CA LYS A 486 -13.71 -8.97 6.11
C LYS A 486 -15.19 -8.95 5.78
N GLY A 487 -15.77 -7.76 5.72
CA GLY A 487 -17.12 -7.53 5.19
C GLY A 487 -18.17 -8.38 5.90
N MET A 488 -18.87 -9.22 5.15
CA MET A 488 -19.90 -10.13 5.68
C MET A 488 -19.38 -11.11 6.74
N GLY A 489 -18.13 -11.56 6.66
CA GLY A 489 -17.58 -12.54 7.61
C GLY A 489 -17.71 -12.08 9.06
N MET A 490 -17.57 -10.77 9.28
CA MET A 490 -17.71 -10.15 10.59
C MET A 490 -19.13 -10.14 11.14
N TRP A 491 -20.13 -10.00 10.26
CA TRP A 491 -21.53 -10.11 10.65
C TRP A 491 -21.86 -11.55 11.00
N LEU A 492 -21.34 -12.52 10.24
CA LEU A 492 -21.54 -13.94 10.52
C LEU A 492 -20.93 -14.39 11.84
N GLY A 493 -19.77 -13.83 12.21
CA GLY A 493 -19.15 -14.08 13.51
C GLY A 493 -19.86 -13.38 14.67
N THR A 494 -20.80 -12.46 14.41
CA THR A 494 -21.50 -11.68 15.44
C THR A 494 -22.91 -12.22 15.68
N GLU A 495 -23.11 -12.81 16.86
CA GLU A 495 -24.38 -13.40 17.30
C GLU A 495 -25.56 -12.43 17.15
N GLY A 496 -26.64 -12.87 16.51
CA GLY A 496 -27.90 -12.14 16.36
C GLY A 496 -27.88 -10.94 15.42
N SER A 497 -26.74 -10.62 14.81
CA SER A 497 -26.58 -9.39 14.01
C SER A 497 -27.35 -9.43 12.69
N LEU A 498 -27.43 -10.60 12.03
CA LEU A 498 -28.17 -10.77 10.78
C LEU A 498 -29.69 -10.76 11.03
N GLU A 499 -30.14 -11.41 12.11
CA GLU A 499 -31.53 -11.40 12.55
C GLU A 499 -31.97 -9.98 12.91
N TRP A 500 -31.10 -9.20 13.57
CA TRP A 500 -31.35 -7.79 13.86
C TRP A 500 -31.60 -6.98 12.59
N VAL A 501 -30.68 -7.05 11.61
CA VAL A 501 -30.84 -6.33 10.33
C VAL A 501 -32.14 -6.75 9.63
N ARG A 502 -32.42 -8.05 9.55
CA ARG A 502 -33.65 -8.58 8.96
C ARG A 502 -34.89 -8.04 9.67
N SER A 503 -34.89 -8.00 10.99
CA SER A 503 -36.03 -7.54 11.78
C SER A 503 -36.26 -6.04 11.66
N VAL A 504 -35.19 -5.23 11.56
CA VAL A 504 -35.32 -3.80 11.25
C VAL A 504 -35.98 -3.61 9.87
N ILE A 505 -35.53 -4.35 8.85
CA ILE A 505 -36.12 -4.29 7.50
C ILE A 505 -37.59 -4.70 7.52
N LEU A 506 -37.92 -5.86 8.13
CA LEU A 506 -39.29 -6.35 8.21
C LEU A 506 -40.21 -5.41 8.98
N ARG A 507 -39.72 -4.78 10.06
CA ARG A 507 -40.49 -3.80 10.83
C ARG A 507 -40.87 -2.61 9.93
N VAL A 508 -39.90 -2.02 9.23
CA VAL A 508 -40.17 -0.86 8.37
C VAL A 508 -41.05 -1.21 7.16
N LEU A 509 -40.92 -2.41 6.60
CA LEU A 509 -41.78 -2.85 5.48
C LEU A 509 -43.23 -3.09 5.89
N ASN A 510 -43.44 -3.60 7.12
CA ASN A 510 -44.76 -3.97 7.68
C ASN A 510 -45.45 -2.82 8.43
N GLU A 511 -44.72 -1.81 8.87
CA GLU A 511 -45.32 -0.61 9.47
C GLU A 511 -46.28 0.04 8.47
N ALA A 512 -47.55 0.18 8.87
CA ALA A 512 -48.56 0.85 8.07
C ALA A 512 -48.13 2.31 7.91
N ASN A 513 -47.93 2.76 6.65
CA ASN A 513 -47.50 4.11 6.24
C ASN A 513 -47.76 5.16 7.33
N SER A 514 -46.79 5.33 8.23
CA SER A 514 -46.85 6.36 9.25
C SER A 514 -46.57 7.67 8.53
N ASP A 515 -47.65 8.31 8.07
CA ASP A 515 -47.65 9.58 7.37
C ASP A 515 -46.78 10.61 8.12
N GLY A 516 -45.58 10.87 7.59
CA GLY A 516 -44.96 12.20 7.64
C GLY A 516 -44.28 12.64 8.95
N SER A 517 -43.73 11.75 9.77
CA SER A 517 -42.73 12.23 10.74
C SER A 517 -41.44 12.60 10.00
N GLU A 518 -41.13 13.90 9.92
CA GLU A 518 -39.93 14.49 9.30
C GLU A 518 -38.61 14.14 10.04
N ASP A 519 -38.57 13.05 10.80
CA ASP A 519 -37.35 12.62 11.46
C ASP A 519 -36.41 12.03 10.41
N GLU A 520 -35.52 12.88 9.88
CA GLU A 520 -34.53 12.52 8.87
C GLU A 520 -33.70 11.29 9.29
N ASP A 521 -33.58 10.99 10.58
CA ASP A 521 -32.80 9.86 11.09
C ASP A 521 -33.54 8.51 11.08
N ARG A 522 -34.85 8.47 10.80
CA ARG A 522 -35.62 7.20 10.74
C ARG A 522 -35.60 6.56 9.35
N LEU A 523 -35.39 5.24 9.33
CA LEU A 523 -35.46 4.45 8.09
C LEU A 523 -36.89 4.43 7.55
N THR A 524 -37.05 4.84 6.30
CA THR A 524 -38.37 4.86 5.65
C THR A 524 -38.55 3.67 4.71
N LYS A 525 -39.81 3.32 4.43
CA LYS A 525 -40.13 2.32 3.39
C LYS A 525 -39.62 2.73 2.01
N ALA A 526 -39.55 4.03 1.73
CA ALA A 526 -38.99 4.55 0.48
C ALA A 526 -37.48 4.28 0.37
N ASP A 527 -36.73 4.38 1.47
CA ASP A 527 -35.30 4.05 1.50
C ASP A 527 -35.08 2.58 1.13
N LEU A 528 -35.88 1.68 1.72
CA LEU A 528 -35.80 0.25 1.42
C LEU A 528 -36.22 -0.06 -0.01
N LEU A 529 -37.31 0.52 -0.53
CA LEU A 529 -37.76 0.31 -1.91
C LEU A 529 -36.93 1.05 -2.97
N SER A 530 -35.95 1.87 -2.55
CA SER A 530 -35.12 2.62 -3.50
C SER A 530 -34.20 1.73 -4.34
N TRP A 531 -33.95 0.47 -3.91
CA TRP A 531 -33.07 -0.48 -4.60
C TRP A 531 -33.44 -0.68 -6.07
N GLU A 532 -34.74 -0.74 -6.40
CA GLU A 532 -35.20 -0.97 -7.77
C GLU A 532 -34.87 0.23 -8.67
N THR A 533 -35.12 1.45 -8.17
CA THR A 533 -34.82 2.68 -8.90
C THR A 533 -33.33 2.96 -9.02
N ARG A 534 -32.53 2.57 -8.03
CA ARG A 534 -31.07 2.67 -8.08
C ARG A 534 -30.49 1.67 -9.08
N LEU A 535 -30.96 0.42 -9.02
CA LEU A 535 -30.48 -0.64 -9.90
C LEU A 535 -30.78 -0.30 -11.36
N ALA A 536 -31.99 0.17 -11.65
CA ALA A 536 -32.36 0.60 -13.00
C ALA A 536 -31.47 1.74 -13.55
N LYS A 537 -31.07 2.69 -12.68
CA LYS A 537 -30.14 3.77 -13.08
C LYS A 537 -28.72 3.26 -13.32
N GLU A 538 -28.24 2.36 -12.46
CA GLU A 538 -26.91 1.76 -12.62
C GLU A 538 -26.80 0.97 -13.93
N GLU A 539 -27.84 0.20 -14.27
CA GLU A 539 -27.90 -0.50 -15.56
C GLU A 539 -27.96 0.45 -16.74
N GLU A 540 -28.76 1.52 -16.68
CA GLU A 540 -28.83 2.52 -17.75
C GLU A 540 -27.47 3.18 -18.00
N VAL A 541 -26.74 3.52 -16.93
CA VAL A 541 -25.38 4.08 -17.02
C VAL A 541 -24.43 3.05 -17.65
N PHE A 542 -24.48 1.80 -17.20
CA PHE A 542 -23.61 0.74 -17.71
C PHE A 542 -23.88 0.41 -19.19
N GLU A 543 -25.15 0.33 -19.60
CA GLU A 543 -25.52 0.13 -21.00
C GLU A 543 -25.05 1.30 -21.86
N LYS A 544 -25.19 2.53 -21.37
CA LYS A 544 -24.70 3.72 -22.08
C LYS A 544 -23.17 3.71 -22.24
N GLU A 545 -22.42 3.36 -21.20
CA GLU A 545 -20.96 3.25 -21.26
C GLU A 545 -20.52 2.13 -22.22
N ARG A 546 -21.23 1.00 -22.23
CA ARG A 546 -20.98 -0.10 -23.18
C ARG A 546 -21.24 0.36 -24.62
N ASP A 547 -22.36 1.03 -24.87
CA ASP A 547 -22.72 1.53 -26.21
C ASP A 547 -21.72 2.60 -26.69
N GLU A 548 -21.23 3.47 -25.80
CA GLU A 548 -20.17 4.44 -26.11
C GLU A 548 -18.83 3.75 -26.43
N LYS A 549 -18.44 2.72 -25.67
CA LYS A 549 -17.26 1.88 -25.96
C LYS A 549 -17.41 1.17 -27.30
N GLU A 550 -18.57 0.60 -27.61
CA GLU A 550 -18.84 -0.07 -28.90
C GLU A 550 -18.83 0.92 -30.08
N GLN A 551 -19.39 2.11 -29.89
CA GLN A 551 -19.38 3.16 -30.91
C GLN A 551 -17.95 3.63 -31.21
N SER A 552 -17.12 3.81 -30.18
CA SER A 552 -15.71 4.20 -30.35
C SER A 552 -14.91 3.18 -31.16
N ARG A 553 -15.19 1.87 -31.00
CA ARG A 553 -14.54 0.79 -31.77
C ARG A 553 -14.95 0.78 -33.24
N ASN A 554 -16.20 1.14 -33.55
CA ASN A 554 -16.68 1.18 -34.92
C ASN A 554 -16.14 2.38 -35.71
N ASP A 555 -15.87 3.52 -35.06
CA ASP A 555 -15.35 4.72 -35.71
C ASP A 555 -13.83 4.63 -36.02
N ASP A 556 -13.07 3.81 -35.28
CA ASP A 556 -11.63 3.57 -35.50
C ASP A 556 -11.32 2.43 -36.49
N SER A 557 -12.34 1.78 -37.07
CA SER A 557 -12.20 0.58 -37.91
C SER A 557 -11.67 0.84 -39.34
N ASN A 558 -10.86 1.88 -39.56
CA ASN A 558 -10.22 2.21 -40.84
C ASN A 558 -8.69 2.02 -40.86
N ASP A 559 -8.08 1.50 -39.80
CA ASP A 559 -6.67 1.10 -39.82
C ASP A 559 -6.54 -0.41 -39.54
N ASP A 560 -6.07 -1.15 -40.56
CA ASP A 560 -5.76 -2.59 -40.57
C ASP A 560 -4.60 -2.93 -39.61
N GLN A 561 -4.73 -2.66 -38.31
CA GLN A 561 -3.76 -3.09 -37.30
C GLN A 561 -4.27 -4.30 -36.52
N GLU A 562 -3.49 -5.37 -36.71
CA GLU A 562 -3.58 -6.73 -36.17
C GLU A 562 -4.18 -6.81 -34.77
N GLU A 563 -5.13 -7.74 -34.64
CA GLU A 563 -5.77 -8.22 -33.41
C GLU A 563 -4.71 -8.62 -32.35
N GLU A 564 -4.16 -7.63 -31.65
CA GLU A 564 -3.44 -7.89 -30.41
C GLU A 564 -4.50 -8.28 -29.38
N THR A 565 -4.55 -9.59 -29.12
CA THR A 565 -5.28 -10.25 -28.03
C THR A 565 -4.89 -9.60 -26.70
N ASN A 566 -5.43 -8.42 -26.41
CA ASN A 566 -5.48 -7.92 -25.06
C ASN A 566 -6.47 -8.82 -24.35
N ASP A 567 -5.95 -9.63 -23.44
CA ASP A 567 -6.70 -10.22 -22.33
C ASP A 567 -7.39 -9.06 -21.61
N TYR A 568 -8.55 -8.65 -22.12
CA TYR A 568 -9.43 -7.72 -21.43
C TYR A 568 -9.69 -8.35 -20.08
N GLU A 569 -9.13 -7.77 -19.03
CA GLU A 569 -9.58 -8.03 -17.65
C GLU A 569 -11.10 -7.98 -17.71
N GLU A 570 -11.72 -9.14 -17.50
CA GLU A 570 -13.15 -9.38 -17.67
C GLU A 570 -13.88 -8.46 -16.70
N GLU A 571 -14.24 -7.27 -17.18
CA GLU A 571 -14.92 -6.24 -16.40
C GLU A 571 -16.17 -6.91 -15.80
N PRO A 572 -16.34 -6.92 -14.47
CA PRO A 572 -17.41 -7.69 -13.84
C PRO A 572 -18.75 -7.32 -14.45
N ASP A 573 -19.51 -8.33 -14.90
CA ASP A 573 -20.78 -8.11 -15.58
C ASP A 573 -21.84 -7.57 -14.59
N LEU A 574 -21.93 -6.24 -14.51
CA LEU A 574 -22.90 -5.54 -13.66
C LEU A 574 -24.33 -5.99 -13.96
N LEU A 575 -24.67 -6.22 -15.23
CA LEU A 575 -26.01 -6.65 -15.65
C LEU A 575 -26.31 -8.07 -15.15
N MET A 576 -25.31 -8.95 -15.15
CA MET A 576 -25.43 -10.28 -14.55
C MET A 576 -25.73 -10.19 -13.05
N TYR A 577 -24.94 -9.43 -12.28
CA TYR A 577 -25.15 -9.26 -10.83
C TYR A 577 -26.48 -8.59 -10.51
N ALA A 578 -26.90 -7.58 -11.30
CA ALA A 578 -28.20 -6.95 -11.17
C ALA A 578 -29.35 -7.93 -11.44
N GLY A 579 -29.22 -8.78 -12.46
CA GLY A 579 -30.18 -9.84 -12.79
C GLY A 579 -30.30 -10.90 -11.69
N MET A 580 -29.17 -11.35 -11.13
CA MET A 580 -29.14 -12.28 -10.00
C MET A 580 -29.78 -11.66 -8.75
N PHE A 581 -29.48 -10.39 -8.47
CA PHE A 581 -30.08 -9.67 -7.34
C PHE A 581 -31.61 -9.57 -7.47
N ARG A 582 -32.13 -9.20 -8.66
CA ARG A 582 -33.59 -9.20 -8.91
C ARG A 582 -34.22 -10.56 -8.73
N THR A 583 -33.59 -11.60 -9.29
CA THR A 583 -34.08 -12.98 -9.16
C THR A 583 -34.20 -13.39 -7.69
N ALA A 584 -33.21 -13.03 -6.87
CA ALA A 584 -33.25 -13.26 -5.43
C ALA A 584 -34.39 -12.48 -4.75
N MET A 585 -34.60 -11.21 -5.12
CA MET A 585 -35.69 -10.39 -4.60
C MET A 585 -37.08 -10.93 -4.98
N ASP A 586 -37.24 -11.44 -6.20
CA ASP A 586 -38.47 -12.11 -6.64
C ASP A 586 -38.72 -13.38 -5.82
N TRP A 587 -37.67 -14.19 -5.58
CA TRP A 587 -37.78 -15.38 -4.74
C TRP A 587 -38.16 -15.06 -3.29
N LEU A 588 -37.61 -13.98 -2.72
CA LEU A 588 -38.00 -13.50 -1.39
C LEU A 588 -39.47 -13.08 -1.34
N THR A 589 -39.95 -12.43 -2.40
CA THR A 589 -41.34 -12.01 -2.54
C THR A 589 -42.27 -13.22 -2.66
N ASP A 590 -41.94 -14.17 -3.52
CA ASP A 590 -42.71 -15.40 -3.76
C ASP A 590 -42.75 -16.32 -2.52
N ALA A 591 -41.65 -16.37 -1.76
CA ALA A 591 -41.57 -17.08 -0.49
C ALA A 591 -42.37 -16.40 0.64
N GLY A 592 -42.91 -15.20 0.40
CA GLY A 592 -43.63 -14.43 1.40
C GLY A 592 -42.75 -13.97 2.56
N GLU A 593 -41.43 -13.85 2.34
CA GLU A 593 -40.47 -13.49 3.40
C GLU A 593 -40.77 -12.12 4.01
N PHE A 594 -41.19 -11.15 3.18
CA PHE A 594 -41.54 -9.80 3.62
C PHE A 594 -42.84 -9.73 4.45
N LEU A 595 -43.68 -10.77 4.41
CA LEU A 595 -44.93 -10.85 5.19
C LEU A 595 -44.71 -11.45 6.59
N LYS A 596 -43.50 -11.95 6.88
CA LYS A 596 -43.18 -12.50 8.19
C LYS A 596 -43.13 -11.38 9.23
N ALA A 597 -43.56 -11.72 10.45
CA ALA A 597 -43.42 -10.81 11.59
C ALA A 597 -41.93 -10.61 11.91
N PRO A 598 -41.50 -9.39 12.28
CA PRO A 598 -40.15 -9.16 12.78
C PRO A 598 -39.87 -10.06 13.99
N SER A 599 -38.73 -10.76 14.00
CA SER A 599 -38.29 -11.55 15.15
C SER A 599 -37.43 -10.70 16.07
N TYR A 600 -37.73 -10.66 17.37
CA TYR A 600 -36.92 -9.92 18.36
C TYR A 600 -36.01 -10.84 19.18
N GLU A 601 -35.79 -12.07 18.70
CA GLU A 601 -35.01 -13.12 19.37
C GLU A 601 -33.52 -12.78 19.53
N TYR A 602 -33.05 -11.72 18.87
CA TYR A 602 -31.68 -11.20 19.01
C TYR A 602 -31.48 -10.30 20.24
N LEU A 603 -32.56 -9.85 20.89
CA LEU A 603 -32.46 -9.11 22.14
C LEU A 603 -32.14 -10.10 23.25
N ILE A 604 -30.96 -9.96 23.86
CA ILE A 604 -30.62 -10.72 25.06
C ILE A 604 -31.54 -10.20 26.17
N GLU A 605 -32.62 -10.94 26.44
CA GLU A 605 -33.58 -10.63 27.49
C GLU A 605 -32.81 -10.45 28.82
N GLU A 606 -33.02 -9.32 29.49
CA GLU A 606 -32.38 -9.01 30.79
C GLU A 606 -32.92 -9.86 31.95
N ASP A 607 -33.81 -10.79 31.63
CA ASP A 607 -34.47 -11.68 32.56
C ASP A 607 -33.49 -12.78 32.99
N ASP A 608 -32.67 -12.48 34.02
CA ASP A 608 -32.32 -13.42 35.13
C ASP A 608 -31.20 -12.92 36.07
N ALA A 609 -30.59 -11.76 35.83
CA ALA A 609 -29.48 -11.28 36.68
C ALA A 609 -29.91 -10.74 38.06
N ASP A 610 -31.18 -10.36 38.25
CA ASP A 610 -31.69 -9.81 39.53
C ASP A 610 -32.33 -10.87 40.46
N MET A 611 -32.29 -12.16 40.10
CA MET A 611 -32.89 -13.25 40.89
C MET A 611 -31.86 -14.08 41.71
N VAL A 612 -30.65 -13.57 41.93
CA VAL A 612 -29.65 -14.22 42.81
C VAL A 612 -28.88 -13.20 43.66
N GLU A 613 -29.50 -12.65 44.72
CA GLU A 613 -28.85 -12.47 46.04
C GLU A 613 -29.84 -11.91 47.09
N GLN A 614 -30.72 -12.78 47.60
CA GLN A 614 -31.16 -12.69 48.99
C GLN A 614 -30.38 -13.72 49.81
N LEU A 615 -29.13 -13.40 50.14
CA LEU A 615 -28.42 -14.03 51.26
C LEU A 615 -28.31 -13.03 52.42
N PRO A 616 -28.54 -13.48 53.66
CA PRO A 616 -28.71 -12.58 54.80
C PRO A 616 -27.38 -11.96 55.25
N GLU A 617 -27.48 -10.67 55.55
CA GLU A 617 -26.49 -9.81 56.21
C GLU A 617 -25.62 -10.56 57.23
N LYS A 618 -24.31 -10.64 56.94
CA LYS A 618 -23.29 -10.61 57.98
C LYS A 618 -22.30 -9.52 57.67
N ALA A 619 -22.41 -8.46 58.45
CA ALA A 619 -21.51 -7.34 58.55
C ALA A 619 -20.07 -7.80 58.81
N GLU A 620 -19.12 -7.34 58.01
CA GLU A 620 -17.83 -6.86 58.49
C GLU A 620 -17.45 -5.61 57.69
N GLU A 621 -17.13 -4.56 58.45
CA GLU A 621 -16.58 -3.28 58.01
C GLU A 621 -15.31 -3.51 57.18
N PHE A 622 -15.16 -2.84 56.04
CA PHE A 622 -13.84 -2.34 55.66
C PHE A 622 -13.92 -1.08 54.80
N ALA A 623 -13.09 -0.12 55.18
CA ALA A 623 -13.21 1.28 54.87
C ALA A 623 -12.82 1.65 53.43
N CYS A 624 -13.52 2.67 52.94
CA CYS A 624 -13.21 3.48 51.78
C CYS A 624 -11.84 4.17 51.92
N THR A 625 -10.94 3.99 50.95
CA THR A 625 -9.99 5.03 50.51
C THR A 625 -9.75 4.89 49.02
N GLY A 626 -10.24 5.86 48.25
CA GLY A 626 -9.92 6.00 46.84
C GLY A 626 -8.54 6.57 46.61
N SER A 627 -8.00 6.28 45.42
CA SER A 627 -7.08 7.14 44.69
C SER A 627 -6.95 6.61 43.26
N ASP A 628 -7.50 7.36 42.32
CA ASP A 628 -7.17 7.32 40.90
C ASP A 628 -5.68 7.67 40.72
N ASP A 629 -4.91 6.79 40.07
CA ASP A 629 -3.64 7.16 39.42
C ASP A 629 -3.26 6.10 38.37
N ASP A 630 -3.88 6.20 37.19
CA ASP A 630 -3.51 5.41 36.00
C ASP A 630 -2.21 5.94 35.39
N SER A 631 -1.09 5.39 35.84
CA SER A 631 0.19 5.47 35.14
C SER A 631 0.65 4.07 34.74
N GLU A 632 0.21 3.59 33.57
CA GLU A 632 0.76 2.39 32.94
C GLU A 632 2.15 2.69 32.38
N SER A 633 3.16 2.25 33.13
CA SER A 633 4.52 2.03 32.66
C SER A 633 4.81 0.53 32.73
N ASP A 634 4.77 -0.16 31.60
CA ASP A 634 5.21 -1.56 31.50
C ASP A 634 6.54 -1.65 30.76
N ASP A 635 7.59 -1.86 31.56
CA ASP A 635 8.89 -2.37 31.12
C ASP A 635 9.14 -3.71 31.84
N ALA A 636 9.33 -4.75 31.03
CA ALA A 636 10.12 -5.96 31.26
C ALA A 636 9.66 -7.03 32.27
N ALA A 637 9.20 -8.16 31.70
CA ALA A 637 9.52 -9.49 32.22
C ALA A 637 10.61 -10.13 31.34
N LYS A 638 11.83 -10.24 31.89
CA LYS A 638 12.90 -11.10 31.39
C LYS A 638 13.17 -12.11 32.49
N GLU A 639 12.85 -13.37 32.22
CA GLU A 639 13.25 -14.48 33.08
C GLU A 639 14.69 -14.90 32.80
N ASP A 640 15.40 -15.14 33.90
CA ASP A 640 16.77 -15.58 34.02
C ASP A 640 16.97 -17.05 33.66
N ALA A 641 18.13 -17.36 33.06
CA ALA A 641 18.98 -18.48 33.47
C ALA A 641 20.24 -18.50 32.58
N ASP A 642 21.42 -18.23 33.16
CA ASP A 642 22.40 -19.29 33.42
C ASP A 642 23.63 -18.70 34.13
N GLY A 643 24.10 -19.43 35.14
CA GLY A 643 25.15 -19.01 36.06
C GLY A 643 26.56 -19.37 35.59
N SER A 644 27.53 -18.60 36.07
CA SER A 644 28.92 -19.01 36.38
C SER A 644 29.62 -17.74 36.87
N ASP A 645 29.86 -17.59 38.17
CA ASP A 645 30.95 -18.18 38.96
C ASP A 645 32.30 -17.47 38.75
N ASP A 646 32.97 -17.26 39.89
CA ASP A 646 34.27 -16.60 40.13
C ASP A 646 34.27 -15.06 40.02
N GLY A 647 34.55 -14.26 41.04
CA GLY A 647 35.34 -14.49 42.25
C GLY A 647 36.41 -13.39 42.32
N SER A 648 36.31 -12.48 43.31
CA SER A 648 37.45 -11.80 43.99
C SER A 648 37.12 -10.40 44.54
N LYS A 649 37.00 -10.34 45.86
CA LYS A 649 37.81 -9.52 46.77
C LYS A 649 37.96 -8.00 46.50
N SER A 650 37.21 -7.28 47.33
CA SER A 650 37.69 -6.40 48.43
C SER A 650 38.37 -5.06 48.14
N SER A 651 37.87 -4.09 48.94
CA SER A 651 38.54 -2.96 49.61
C SER A 651 38.72 -1.66 48.81
N ILE A 652 38.03 -0.58 49.23
CA ILE A 652 38.55 0.57 50.04
C ILE A 652 39.26 1.59 49.11
N ASP A 653 39.04 2.91 49.11
CA ASP A 653 38.69 3.86 50.17
C ASP A 653 38.11 5.15 49.59
N SER A 654 37.57 5.94 50.51
CA SER A 654 37.06 7.30 50.40
C SER A 654 38.07 8.37 49.92
N SER A 655 37.57 9.35 49.17
CA SER A 655 37.77 10.82 49.35
C SER A 655 36.92 11.59 48.36
#